data_AF-A0A498KQL0-F1
#
_entry.id   AF-A0A498KQL0-F1
#
_cell.length_a   1.000
_cell.length_b   1.000
_cell.length_c   1.000
_cell.angle_alpha   90.00
_cell.angle_beta   90.00
_cell.angle_gamma   90.00
#
_symmetry.space_group_name_H-M   'P 1'
#
loop_
_entity.id
_entity.type
_entity.pdbx_description
1 polymer ?
#
loop_
_entity_poly.entity_id
_entity_poly.type
_entity_poly.pdbx_seq_one_letter_code
_entity_poly.pdbx_strand_id
1 'polypeptide(L)'
;MSGAIDDDTRRAVNSGRQTIGAMLSSAQSHLQKVFIVAVLGLMGTIYALREFGWAILKRDLFSRLAAKHPEAFESTEIVARTPFDVILLQVKIGLAVGILLALPLFLWYSRDGLRERGLWPGERVARWKIALIVLMSVGLLTVGVSYGYFVFFPVMFDFLAANAYNVGFQPTYSIVKWAEFVFLLTISFGLAAQLPLAMSALAYSGIVPYETFRDKWRHAVVAIFIFGALFSPPEPFTQIMWAIPLIILYAFSLQLTKIVVIAKRSGSEIDVPGVARANWNVLSGVAFVAGVAVYGFFTRGGVAAANRASASLPFDSSFRVARASQLLGLPDEIAAALLGVVVALLAVGAALLVFVSRALGAADRARSSPAPASAGAPSEISLDALDAGGVRAAPPEAFADLSEDDAVAKARAAMEEDDHEKAQAILDRYDEVREQLEAREQAAEGETDASDEDEDDAGTATQTAAGMMNAFTEDETTEEDIGGYYYDIAFILESLTSKAFRLVGLFMVVLAGSFIWLYQGGIRRIKDTFFRQVPESVGGSIDIVTLHPVEALIFQIKFSTLLAIIVTLPLLLYYAWPSLKERGWVRGDSCVMLVWGGSLIVGLVVGSIVGFLFVAPAVISWLAADAIGANMVIAYRINNFGWLVIYTTVGIGLLMEVPVSMALFHVGGIASYHTQRKYWREIVVAIFGLSAFVSPRGVFTMLLLAIPAALAYLAGLGLLWLITLGGRRGRPQPQEPTVE
;
A
#
# COMPACT_ATOMS: atom_id res chain seq x y z
N MET A 1 -14.29 -9.86 -27.97
CA MET A 1 -13.30 -9.06 -27.19
C MET A 1 -13.77 -7.64 -26.76
N SER A 2 -14.05 -7.41 -25.46
CA SER A 2 -13.62 -6.28 -24.58
C SER A 2 -14.54 -6.23 -23.35
N GLY A 3 -14.05 -6.59 -22.16
CA GLY A 3 -14.92 -6.62 -20.97
C GLY A 3 -14.27 -7.19 -19.72
N ALA A 4 -13.07 -6.71 -19.36
CA ALA A 4 -12.52 -6.98 -18.02
C ALA A 4 -12.56 -5.73 -17.12
N ILE A 5 -13.12 -4.62 -17.61
CA ILE A 5 -13.17 -3.34 -16.92
C ILE A 5 -14.60 -2.82 -17.04
N ASP A 6 -15.24 -2.67 -15.88
CA ASP A 6 -16.57 -2.08 -15.72
C ASP A 6 -16.69 -0.74 -16.47
N ASP A 7 -17.86 -0.45 -17.04
CA ASP A 7 -18.07 0.72 -17.90
C ASP A 7 -17.84 2.04 -17.15
N ASP A 8 -18.15 2.06 -15.84
CA ASP A 8 -17.84 3.22 -14.99
C ASP A 8 -16.33 3.40 -14.81
N THR A 9 -15.57 2.31 -14.72
CA THR A 9 -14.11 2.37 -14.67
C THR A 9 -13.54 2.85 -16.01
N ARG A 10 -14.09 2.41 -17.15
CA ARG A 10 -13.68 2.92 -18.48
C ARG A 10 -13.99 4.41 -18.63
N ARG A 11 -15.18 4.84 -18.22
CA ARG A 11 -15.59 6.27 -18.22
C ARG A 11 -14.68 7.10 -17.33
N ALA A 12 -14.35 6.62 -16.13
CA ALA A 12 -13.43 7.30 -15.22
C ALA A 12 -12.03 7.45 -15.81
N VAL A 13 -11.47 6.39 -16.39
CA VAL A 13 -10.15 6.41 -17.04
C VAL A 13 -10.15 7.33 -18.25
N ASN A 14 -11.17 7.28 -19.10
CA ASN A 14 -11.30 8.14 -20.27
C ASN A 14 -11.44 9.62 -19.88
N SER A 15 -12.26 9.92 -18.87
CA SER A 15 -12.39 11.26 -18.32
C SER A 15 -11.05 11.77 -17.76
N GLY A 16 -10.32 10.94 -17.01
CA GLY A 16 -8.99 11.27 -16.51
C GLY A 16 -7.98 11.56 -17.63
N ARG A 17 -7.96 10.72 -18.67
CA ARG A 17 -7.11 10.92 -19.85
C ARG A 17 -7.42 12.23 -20.57
N GLN A 18 -8.70 12.56 -20.73
CA GLN A 18 -9.13 13.84 -21.30
C GLN A 18 -8.68 15.02 -20.42
N THR A 19 -8.62 14.85 -19.08
CA THR A 19 -8.26 15.95 -18.16
C THR A 19 -6.79 16.27 -18.32
N ILE A 20 -5.97 15.21 -18.31
CA ILE A 20 -4.54 15.31 -18.54
C ILE A 20 -4.27 15.91 -19.92
N GLY A 21 -4.99 15.47 -20.96
CA GLY A 21 -4.88 16.04 -22.30
C GLY A 21 -5.17 17.54 -22.36
N ALA A 22 -6.26 17.99 -21.73
CA ALA A 22 -6.61 19.41 -21.65
C ALA A 22 -5.57 20.23 -20.86
N MET A 23 -5.08 19.71 -19.73
CA MET A 23 -4.02 20.35 -18.95
C MET A 23 -2.73 20.51 -19.76
N LEU A 24 -2.31 19.46 -20.46
CA LEU A 24 -1.10 19.47 -21.28
C LEU A 24 -1.23 20.41 -22.48
N SER A 25 -2.37 20.41 -23.17
CA SER A 25 -2.62 21.30 -24.30
C SER A 25 -2.64 22.77 -23.88
N SER A 26 -3.31 23.08 -22.77
CA SER A 26 -3.31 24.43 -22.18
C SER A 26 -1.89 24.86 -21.77
N ALA A 27 -1.16 23.97 -21.10
CA ALA A 27 0.21 24.21 -20.68
C ALA A 27 1.21 24.29 -21.85
N GLN A 28 0.93 23.68 -23.01
CA GLN A 28 1.84 23.63 -24.17
C GLN A 28 2.27 25.03 -24.61
N SER A 29 1.33 25.99 -24.61
CA SER A 29 1.57 27.41 -24.92
C SER A 29 2.58 28.10 -23.98
N HIS A 30 2.79 27.53 -22.80
CA HIS A 30 3.67 28.05 -21.75
C HIS A 30 4.69 27.01 -21.26
N LEU A 31 4.80 25.88 -21.95
CA LEU A 31 5.66 24.76 -21.55
C LEU A 31 7.12 25.18 -21.54
N GLN A 32 7.53 26.08 -22.45
CA GLN A 32 8.87 26.67 -22.45
C GLN A 32 9.19 27.35 -21.11
N LYS A 33 8.25 28.09 -20.50
CA LYS A 33 8.47 28.77 -19.21
C LYS A 33 8.59 27.77 -18.08
N VAL A 34 7.72 26.76 -18.07
CA VAL A 34 7.75 25.64 -17.10
C VAL A 34 9.09 24.90 -17.21
N PHE A 35 9.52 24.61 -18.43
CA PHE A 35 10.79 23.95 -18.72
C PHE A 35 12.00 24.79 -18.30
N ILE A 36 12.00 26.10 -18.57
CA ILE A 36 13.07 27.01 -18.12
C ILE A 36 13.20 26.96 -16.59
N VAL A 37 12.08 27.02 -15.86
CA VAL A 37 12.11 26.95 -14.38
C VAL A 37 12.59 25.58 -13.90
N ALA A 38 12.18 24.49 -14.57
CA ALA A 38 12.70 23.16 -14.26
C ALA A 38 14.22 23.06 -14.47
N VAL A 39 14.74 23.62 -15.56
CA VAL A 39 16.18 23.64 -15.88
C VAL A 39 16.95 24.54 -14.91
N LEU A 40 16.42 25.72 -14.56
CA LEU A 40 17.01 26.58 -13.54
C LEU A 40 17.03 25.91 -12.17
N GLY A 41 15.96 25.20 -11.81
CA GLY A 41 15.90 24.38 -10.60
C GLY A 41 16.93 23.26 -10.60
N LEU A 42 17.07 22.53 -11.71
CA LEU A 42 18.11 21.50 -11.91
C LEU A 42 19.52 22.09 -11.76
N MET A 43 19.85 23.13 -12.52
CA MET A 43 21.16 23.77 -12.50
C MET A 43 21.48 24.38 -11.13
N GLY A 44 20.52 25.08 -10.53
CA GLY A 44 20.65 25.65 -9.19
C GLY A 44 20.86 24.60 -8.12
N THR A 45 20.17 23.45 -8.22
CA THR A 45 20.35 22.33 -7.29
C THR A 45 21.73 21.68 -7.46
N ILE A 46 22.20 21.49 -8.70
CA ILE A 46 23.55 20.95 -8.96
C ILE A 46 24.61 21.89 -8.37
N TYR A 47 24.47 23.20 -8.59
CA TYR A 47 25.36 24.21 -8.01
C TYR A 47 25.34 24.17 -6.48
N ALA A 48 24.14 24.17 -5.86
CA ALA A 48 23.99 24.11 -4.41
C ALA A 48 24.56 22.82 -3.79
N LEU A 49 24.38 21.67 -4.45
CA LEU A 49 24.97 20.40 -4.02
C LEU A 49 26.49 20.42 -4.10
N ARG A 50 27.04 21.01 -5.17
CA ARG A 50 28.50 21.11 -5.37
C ARG A 50 29.15 22.02 -4.33
N GLU A 51 28.54 23.17 -4.05
CA GLU A 51 29.10 24.18 -3.17
C GLU A 51 28.89 23.85 -1.68
N PHE A 52 27.67 23.47 -1.30
CA PHE A 52 27.29 23.31 0.11
C PHE A 52 26.87 21.88 0.45
N GLY A 53 26.09 21.25 -0.43
CA GLY A 53 25.44 19.97 -0.14
C GLY A 53 26.43 18.87 0.23
N TRP A 54 27.50 18.68 -0.56
CA TRP A 54 28.48 17.63 -0.26
C TRP A 54 29.23 17.83 1.05
N ALA A 55 29.57 19.07 1.40
CA ALA A 55 30.25 19.37 2.66
C ALA A 55 29.36 19.04 3.85
N ILE A 56 28.09 19.46 3.80
CA ILE A 56 27.09 19.18 4.85
C ILE A 56 26.87 17.67 4.96
N LEU A 57 26.61 17.02 3.84
CA LEU A 57 26.31 15.60 3.78
C LEU A 57 27.45 14.73 4.33
N LYS A 58 28.71 15.01 3.95
CA LYS A 58 29.87 14.32 4.50
C LYS A 58 30.02 14.58 6.00
N ARG A 59 29.91 15.84 6.44
CA ARG A 59 30.02 16.19 7.86
C ARG A 59 28.96 15.47 8.70
N ASP A 60 27.73 15.41 8.22
CA ASP A 60 26.63 14.73 8.91
C ASP A 60 26.86 13.22 8.99
N LEU A 61 27.30 12.59 7.91
CA LEU A 61 27.65 11.16 7.92
C LEU A 61 28.76 10.86 8.94
N PHE A 62 29.87 11.61 8.88
CA PHE A 62 31.03 11.39 9.72
C PHE A 62 30.77 11.73 11.20
N SER A 63 30.13 12.86 11.49
CA SER A 63 29.83 13.26 12.88
C SER A 63 28.89 12.28 13.58
N ARG A 64 27.88 11.76 12.87
CA ARG A 64 26.92 10.82 13.44
C ARG A 64 27.55 9.44 13.68
N LEU A 65 28.36 8.97 12.74
CA LEU A 65 29.13 7.73 12.92
C LEU A 65 30.13 7.85 14.07
N ALA A 66 30.93 8.92 14.10
CA ALA A 66 31.92 9.15 15.15
C ALA A 66 31.29 9.25 16.55
N ALA A 67 30.14 9.94 16.67
CA ALA A 67 29.50 10.18 17.96
C ALA A 67 28.83 8.94 18.58
N LYS A 68 28.30 8.03 17.75
CA LYS A 68 27.49 6.89 18.24
C LYS A 68 28.14 5.53 18.04
N HIS A 69 29.00 5.39 17.04
CA HIS A 69 29.68 4.14 16.72
C HIS A 69 31.17 4.43 16.42
N PRO A 70 31.97 4.82 17.43
CA PRO A 70 33.38 5.18 17.24
C PRO A 70 34.20 4.04 16.61
N GLU A 71 33.92 2.79 16.95
CA GLU A 71 34.52 1.60 16.33
C GLU A 71 34.15 1.45 14.84
N ALA A 72 32.91 1.81 14.47
CA ALA A 72 32.49 1.80 13.07
C ALA A 72 33.15 2.95 12.29
N PHE A 73 33.31 4.13 12.91
CA PHE A 73 33.91 5.30 12.28
C PHE A 73 35.36 5.08 11.85
N GLU A 74 36.19 4.47 12.70
CA GLU A 74 37.59 4.16 12.36
C GLU A 74 37.73 3.21 11.16
N SER A 75 36.70 2.40 10.89
CA SER A 75 36.63 1.45 9.78
C SER A 75 35.80 1.91 8.58
N THR A 76 35.19 3.11 8.63
CA THR A 76 34.27 3.55 7.57
C THR A 76 35.01 4.22 6.42
N GLU A 77 35.08 3.52 5.29
CA GLU A 77 35.49 4.10 4.00
C GLU A 77 34.28 4.50 3.15
N ILE A 78 34.35 5.68 2.51
CA ILE A 78 33.31 6.13 1.58
C ILE A 78 33.72 5.74 0.16
N VAL A 79 32.90 4.92 -0.50
CA VAL A 79 33.22 4.40 -1.84
C VAL A 79 32.24 4.93 -2.90
N ALA A 80 32.81 5.49 -3.98
CA ALA A 80 32.12 5.68 -5.26
C ALA A 80 32.53 4.54 -6.19
N ARG A 81 31.56 3.87 -6.84
CA ARG A 81 31.86 2.66 -7.63
C ARG A 81 32.25 2.98 -9.05
N THR A 82 31.64 4.02 -9.63
CA THR A 82 31.99 4.50 -10.96
C THR A 82 32.37 5.99 -10.92
N PRO A 83 33.23 6.45 -11.85
CA PRO A 83 33.59 7.87 -11.94
C PRO A 83 32.39 8.80 -12.16
N PHE A 84 31.29 8.30 -12.76
CA PHE A 84 30.11 9.09 -13.09
C PHE A 84 29.02 9.07 -12.01
N ASP A 85 29.13 8.21 -10.98
CA ASP A 85 28.08 7.99 -9.98
C ASP A 85 27.64 9.31 -9.32
N VAL A 86 28.59 10.16 -8.93
CA VAL A 86 28.32 11.43 -8.21
C VAL A 86 27.64 12.44 -9.13
N ILE A 87 28.07 12.54 -10.39
CA ILE A 87 27.49 13.48 -11.38
C ILE A 87 26.06 13.06 -11.71
N LEU A 88 25.84 11.77 -12.00
CA LEU A 88 24.51 11.24 -12.27
C LEU A 88 23.57 11.45 -11.08
N LEU A 89 24.07 11.30 -9.86
CA LEU A 89 23.29 11.59 -8.67
C LEU A 89 22.86 13.06 -8.59
N GLN A 90 23.78 14.00 -8.80
CA GLN A 90 23.44 15.43 -8.80
C GLN A 90 22.36 15.76 -9.83
N VAL A 91 22.44 15.15 -11.01
CA VAL A 91 21.41 15.30 -12.06
C VAL A 91 20.08 14.70 -11.63
N LYS A 92 20.05 13.50 -11.03
CA LYS A 92 18.81 12.88 -10.52
C LYS A 92 18.12 13.74 -9.46
N ILE A 93 18.87 14.22 -8.47
CA ILE A 93 18.36 15.08 -7.41
C ILE A 93 17.90 16.42 -8.00
N GLY A 94 18.72 17.03 -8.86
CA GLY A 94 18.38 18.27 -9.53
C GLY A 94 17.13 18.15 -10.41
N LEU A 95 16.92 17.01 -11.06
CA LEU A 95 15.74 16.77 -11.89
C LEU A 95 14.49 16.69 -11.01
N ALA A 96 14.55 15.95 -9.90
CA ALA A 96 13.44 15.84 -8.96
C ALA A 96 13.07 17.21 -8.35
N VAL A 97 14.06 17.99 -7.92
CA VAL A 97 13.85 19.34 -7.38
C VAL A 97 13.36 20.31 -8.47
N GLY A 98 13.92 20.23 -9.67
CA GLY A 98 13.51 21.04 -10.82
C GLY A 98 12.05 20.79 -11.21
N ILE A 99 11.63 19.52 -11.27
CA ILE A 99 10.22 19.15 -11.50
C ILE A 99 9.33 19.71 -10.37
N LEU A 100 9.75 19.59 -9.12
CA LEU A 100 8.98 20.09 -7.98
C LEU A 100 8.80 21.62 -8.04
N LEU A 101 9.86 22.35 -8.37
CA LEU A 101 9.82 23.81 -8.51
C LEU A 101 8.99 24.25 -9.72
N ALA A 102 8.94 23.44 -10.78
CA ALA A 102 8.13 23.68 -11.95
C ALA A 102 6.64 23.36 -11.73
N LEU A 103 6.30 22.50 -10.77
CA LEU A 103 4.93 22.02 -10.53
C LEU A 103 3.91 23.14 -10.25
N PRO A 104 4.17 24.14 -9.38
CA PRO A 104 3.22 25.24 -9.15
C PRO A 104 2.96 26.08 -10.41
N LEU A 105 4.01 26.34 -11.21
CA LEU A 105 3.90 27.06 -12.48
C LEU A 105 3.14 26.26 -13.52
N PHE A 106 3.40 24.95 -13.60
CA PHE A 106 2.67 24.04 -14.47
C PHE A 106 1.18 24.04 -14.14
N LEU A 107 0.82 23.93 -12.85
CA LEU A 107 -0.57 23.99 -12.39
C LEU A 107 -1.21 25.35 -12.68
N TRP A 108 -0.47 26.45 -12.51
CA TRP A 108 -0.95 27.79 -12.80
C TRP A 108 -1.27 27.98 -14.29
N TYR A 109 -0.41 27.50 -15.19
CA TYR A 109 -0.65 27.60 -16.63
C TYR A 109 -1.68 26.59 -17.13
N SER A 110 -1.81 25.43 -16.48
CA SER A 110 -2.84 24.42 -16.80
C SER A 110 -4.24 24.81 -16.34
N ARG A 111 -4.38 25.91 -15.57
CA ARG A 111 -5.66 26.31 -14.97
C ARG A 111 -6.76 26.54 -15.99
N ASP A 112 -6.42 27.01 -17.19
CA ASP A 112 -7.43 27.40 -18.18
C ASP A 112 -8.05 26.13 -18.81
N GLY A 113 -7.25 25.09 -19.07
CA GLY A 113 -7.77 23.77 -19.43
C GLY A 113 -8.56 23.08 -18.30
N LEU A 114 -8.26 23.37 -17.03
CA LEU A 114 -9.07 22.90 -15.90
C LEU A 114 -10.40 23.66 -15.76
N ARG A 115 -10.42 24.96 -16.10
CA ARG A 115 -11.63 25.80 -16.13
C ARG A 115 -12.62 25.34 -17.18
N GLU A 116 -12.14 25.04 -18.39
CA GLU A 116 -12.96 24.51 -19.49
C GLU A 116 -13.71 23.23 -19.09
N ARG A 117 -13.14 22.46 -18.16
CA ARG A 117 -13.71 21.21 -17.65
C ARG A 117 -14.53 21.36 -16.37
N GLY A 118 -14.71 22.57 -15.86
CA GLY A 118 -15.42 22.82 -14.60
C GLY A 118 -14.68 22.31 -13.35
N LEU A 119 -13.40 21.95 -13.47
CA LEU A 119 -12.57 21.43 -12.37
C LEU A 119 -11.76 22.53 -11.66
N TRP A 120 -11.96 23.80 -12.06
CA TRP A 120 -11.30 24.95 -11.46
C TRP A 120 -12.34 25.88 -10.83
N PRO A 121 -12.08 26.46 -9.64
CA PRO A 121 -13.02 27.38 -8.99
C PRO A 121 -13.41 28.56 -9.89
N GLY A 122 -14.72 28.80 -10.07
CA GLY A 122 -15.25 29.88 -10.90
C GLY A 122 -15.01 31.30 -10.33
N GLU A 123 -14.79 31.39 -9.02
CA GLU A 123 -14.56 32.67 -8.34
C GLU A 123 -13.11 33.16 -8.48
N ARG A 124 -12.94 34.46 -8.76
CA ARG A 124 -11.62 35.09 -8.82
C ARG A 124 -11.00 35.13 -7.41
N VAL A 125 -10.13 34.17 -7.10
CA VAL A 125 -9.36 34.16 -5.85
C VAL A 125 -8.45 35.38 -5.82
N ALA A 126 -8.58 36.21 -4.76
CA ALA A 126 -7.76 37.40 -4.59
C ALA A 126 -6.26 37.04 -4.55
N ARG A 127 -5.41 37.86 -5.20
CA ARG A 127 -3.96 37.60 -5.32
C ARG A 127 -3.27 37.41 -3.97
N TRP A 128 -3.73 38.11 -2.92
CA TRP A 128 -3.21 37.97 -1.57
C TRP A 128 -3.50 36.57 -0.96
N LYS A 129 -4.66 35.97 -1.27
CA LYS A 129 -5.00 34.61 -0.81
C LYS A 129 -4.10 33.58 -1.48
N ILE A 130 -3.80 33.77 -2.78
CA ILE A 130 -2.86 32.92 -3.51
C ILE A 130 -1.45 33.06 -2.90
N ALA A 131 -1.00 34.29 -2.63
CA ALA A 131 0.29 34.52 -1.98
C ALA A 131 0.36 33.85 -0.59
N LEU A 132 -0.72 33.91 0.20
CA LEU A 132 -0.81 33.21 1.48
C LEU A 132 -0.75 31.68 1.32
N ILE A 133 -1.47 31.11 0.35
CA ILE A 133 -1.43 29.66 0.06
C ILE A 133 -0.02 29.24 -0.33
N VAL A 134 0.66 30.01 -1.18
CA VAL A 134 2.06 29.75 -1.59
C VAL A 134 2.98 29.84 -0.38
N LEU A 135 2.86 30.87 0.44
CA LEU A 135 3.65 31.02 1.67
C LEU A 135 3.44 29.83 2.62
N MET A 136 2.20 29.41 2.83
CA MET A 136 1.86 28.24 3.63
C MET A 136 2.43 26.96 3.03
N SER A 137 2.33 26.77 1.71
CA SER A 137 2.89 25.61 1.01
C SER A 137 4.41 25.53 1.19
N VAL A 138 5.14 26.64 1.00
CA VAL A 138 6.59 26.72 1.22
C VAL A 138 6.94 26.49 2.70
N GLY A 139 6.16 27.04 3.62
CA GLY A 139 6.33 26.83 5.06
C GLY A 139 6.16 25.35 5.44
N LEU A 140 5.07 24.72 5.01
CA LEU A 140 4.79 23.30 5.26
C LEU A 140 5.84 22.41 4.60
N LEU A 141 6.31 22.73 3.39
CA LEU A 141 7.38 22.00 2.71
C LEU A 141 8.67 22.06 3.53
N THR A 142 9.03 23.25 3.99
CA THR A 142 10.21 23.49 4.83
C THR A 142 10.11 22.70 6.15
N VAL A 143 8.95 22.71 6.80
CA VAL A 143 8.71 21.94 8.03
C VAL A 143 8.82 20.44 7.77
N GLY A 144 8.22 19.92 6.69
CA GLY A 144 8.28 18.51 6.34
C GLY A 144 9.69 18.04 5.99
N VAL A 145 10.43 18.83 5.20
CA VAL A 145 11.85 18.59 4.88
C VAL A 145 12.70 18.63 6.16
N SER A 146 12.47 19.61 7.03
CA SER A 146 13.19 19.72 8.30
C SER A 146 12.93 18.54 9.21
N TYR A 147 11.68 18.08 9.32
CA TYR A 147 11.32 16.88 10.08
C TYR A 147 12.00 15.64 9.50
N GLY A 148 11.93 15.46 8.17
CA GLY A 148 12.56 14.34 7.48
C GLY A 148 14.07 14.25 7.74
N TYR A 149 14.78 15.38 7.64
CA TYR A 149 16.24 15.43 7.76
C TYR A 149 16.75 15.47 9.20
N PHE A 150 16.15 16.29 10.07
CA PHE A 150 16.66 16.52 11.43
C PHE A 150 16.09 15.58 12.48
N VAL A 151 14.91 15.00 12.27
CA VAL A 151 14.25 14.13 13.25
C VAL A 151 14.19 12.70 12.76
N PHE A 152 13.54 12.46 11.63
CA PHE A 152 13.27 11.10 11.17
C PHE A 152 14.52 10.39 10.67
N PHE A 153 15.32 11.04 9.82
CA PHE A 153 16.56 10.47 9.30
C PHE A 153 17.53 10.00 10.40
N PRO A 154 17.86 10.79 11.45
CA PRO A 154 18.68 10.29 12.56
C PRO A 154 18.13 9.01 13.20
N VAL A 155 16.84 8.99 13.53
CA VAL A 155 16.21 7.83 14.18
C VAL A 155 16.31 6.59 13.28
N MET A 156 16.02 6.75 11.99
CA MET A 156 16.13 5.68 11.01
C MET A 156 17.59 5.23 10.84
N PHE A 157 18.52 6.15 10.65
CA PHE A 157 19.93 5.82 10.43
C PHE A 157 20.54 5.10 11.63
N ASP A 158 20.23 5.53 12.86
CA ASP A 158 20.70 4.88 14.08
C ASP A 158 20.19 3.43 14.18
N PHE A 159 18.91 3.20 13.87
CA PHE A 159 18.34 1.85 13.84
C PHE A 159 19.02 0.96 12.81
N LEU A 160 19.27 1.48 11.60
CA LEU A 160 19.92 0.75 10.51
C LEU A 160 21.40 0.46 10.81
N ALA A 161 22.12 1.45 11.34
CA ALA A 161 23.53 1.33 11.68
C ALA A 161 23.75 0.33 12.83
N ALA A 162 22.91 0.39 13.87
CA ALA A 162 22.94 -0.57 14.97
C ALA A 162 22.73 -2.01 14.47
N ASN A 163 21.78 -2.23 13.56
CA ASN A 163 21.59 -3.54 12.94
C ASN A 163 22.82 -4.00 12.15
N ALA A 164 23.40 -3.14 11.30
CA ALA A 164 24.59 -3.50 10.53
C ALA A 164 25.78 -3.89 11.43
N TYR A 165 25.97 -3.16 12.54
CA TYR A 165 27.01 -3.44 13.53
C TYR A 165 26.75 -4.74 14.29
N ASN A 166 25.51 -4.99 14.75
CA ASN A 166 25.14 -6.22 15.46
C ASN A 166 25.42 -7.48 14.63
N VAL A 167 25.31 -7.35 13.31
CA VAL A 167 25.61 -8.42 12.36
C VAL A 167 27.12 -8.60 12.12
N GLY A 168 27.96 -7.65 12.53
CA GLY A 168 29.41 -7.73 12.45
C GLY A 168 29.97 -7.39 11.06
N PHE A 169 29.31 -6.50 10.32
CA PHE A 169 29.81 -5.99 9.03
C PHE A 169 30.45 -4.61 9.17
N GLN A 170 31.46 -4.33 8.34
CA GLN A 170 32.03 -2.99 8.25
C GLN A 170 31.10 -2.06 7.45
N PRO A 171 30.64 -0.93 8.03
CA PRO A 171 29.72 -0.03 7.35
C PRO A 171 30.45 0.87 6.34
N THR A 172 30.86 0.31 5.21
CA THR A 172 31.42 1.04 4.08
C THR A 172 30.30 1.65 3.23
N TYR A 173 29.76 2.81 3.62
CA TYR A 173 28.63 3.40 2.89
C TYR A 173 29.04 4.03 1.57
N SER A 174 28.28 3.73 0.51
CA SER A 174 28.42 4.47 -0.74
C SER A 174 27.79 5.85 -0.62
N ILE A 175 28.57 6.91 -0.88
CA ILE A 175 28.07 8.30 -0.80
C ILE A 175 26.83 8.52 -1.66
N VAL A 176 26.78 7.87 -2.82
CA VAL A 176 25.67 8.01 -3.76
C VAL A 176 24.40 7.39 -3.19
N LYS A 177 24.47 6.14 -2.76
CA LYS A 177 23.31 5.44 -2.18
C LYS A 177 22.82 6.12 -0.91
N TRP A 178 23.76 6.58 -0.10
CA TRP A 178 23.45 7.30 1.13
C TRP A 178 22.75 8.64 0.83
N ALA A 179 23.24 9.42 -0.14
CA ALA A 179 22.62 10.70 -0.49
C ALA A 179 21.27 10.53 -1.21
N GLU A 180 21.13 9.51 -2.07
CA GLU A 180 19.82 9.14 -2.65
C GLU A 180 18.81 8.80 -1.54
N PHE A 181 19.23 7.99 -0.55
CA PHE A 181 18.38 7.62 0.58
C PHE A 181 17.96 8.83 1.41
N VAL A 182 18.90 9.70 1.79
CA VAL A 182 18.62 10.94 2.54
C VAL A 182 17.65 11.83 1.76
N PHE A 183 17.91 12.03 0.46
CA PHE A 183 17.09 12.87 -0.40
C PHE A 183 15.66 12.34 -0.54
N LEU A 184 15.50 11.06 -0.90
CA LEU A 184 14.19 10.43 -1.09
C LEU A 184 13.36 10.43 0.20
N LEU A 185 14.00 10.13 1.33
CA LEU A 185 13.35 10.18 2.63
C LEU A 185 12.89 11.61 2.94
N THR A 186 13.78 12.59 2.80
CA THR A 186 13.50 13.98 3.15
C THR A 186 12.41 14.59 2.27
N ILE A 187 12.47 14.35 0.96
CA ILE A 187 11.47 14.87 0.03
C ILE A 187 10.10 14.21 0.24
N SER A 188 10.08 12.93 0.63
CA SER A 188 8.83 12.22 0.92
C SER A 188 8.04 12.87 2.06
N PHE A 189 8.72 13.27 3.15
CA PHE A 189 8.10 14.02 4.25
C PHE A 189 7.74 15.45 3.86
N GLY A 190 8.55 16.11 3.03
CA GLY A 190 8.22 17.42 2.46
C GLY A 190 6.91 17.39 1.65
N LEU A 191 6.75 16.39 0.79
CA LEU A 191 5.54 16.17 0.00
C LEU A 191 4.36 15.77 0.88
N ALA A 192 4.56 14.87 1.85
CA ALA A 192 3.51 14.48 2.78
C ALA A 192 3.03 15.68 3.62
N ALA A 193 3.92 16.61 3.99
CA ALA A 193 3.57 17.84 4.68
C ALA A 193 2.64 18.76 3.87
N GLN A 194 2.46 18.54 2.56
CA GLN A 194 1.47 19.26 1.76
C GLN A 194 0.04 18.72 1.93
N LEU A 195 -0.15 17.52 2.51
CA LEU A 195 -1.47 16.90 2.69
C LEU A 195 -2.51 17.81 3.37
N PRO A 196 -2.21 18.52 4.48
CA PRO A 196 -3.19 19.37 5.14
C PRO A 196 -3.69 20.50 4.24
N LEU A 197 -2.78 21.13 3.49
CA LEU A 197 -3.10 22.21 2.57
C LEU A 197 -3.83 21.70 1.34
N ALA A 198 -3.38 20.58 0.75
CA ALA A 198 -3.98 20.00 -0.44
C ALA A 198 -5.41 19.52 -0.18
N MET A 199 -5.64 18.75 0.90
CA MET A 199 -6.97 18.24 1.26
C MET A 199 -7.94 19.38 1.59
N SER A 200 -7.50 20.36 2.38
CA SER A 200 -8.35 21.51 2.73
C SER A 200 -8.67 22.39 1.53
N ALA A 201 -7.73 22.63 0.62
CA ALA A 201 -7.97 23.39 -0.61
C ALA A 201 -8.94 22.68 -1.56
N LEU A 202 -8.82 21.36 -1.74
CA LEU A 202 -9.71 20.55 -2.57
C LEU A 202 -11.14 20.50 -2.01
N ALA A 203 -11.29 20.39 -0.69
CA ALA A 203 -12.61 20.41 -0.06
C ALA A 203 -13.22 21.82 -0.01
N TYR A 204 -12.41 22.84 0.26
CA TYR A 204 -12.87 24.24 0.23
C TYR A 204 -13.35 24.66 -1.17
N SER A 205 -12.69 24.19 -2.23
CA SER A 205 -13.09 24.46 -3.61
C SER A 205 -14.30 23.65 -4.08
N GLY A 206 -14.72 22.63 -3.33
CA GLY A 206 -15.82 21.75 -3.72
C GLY A 206 -15.45 20.68 -4.75
N ILE A 207 -14.17 20.56 -5.12
CA ILE A 207 -13.69 19.54 -6.07
C ILE A 207 -13.80 18.14 -5.47
N VAL A 208 -13.47 18.00 -4.18
CA VAL A 208 -13.57 16.73 -3.45
C VAL A 208 -14.32 16.96 -2.14
N PRO A 209 -15.50 16.32 -1.93
CA PRO A 209 -16.23 16.40 -0.67
C PRO A 209 -15.38 15.91 0.51
N TYR A 210 -15.59 16.49 1.70
CA TYR A 210 -14.90 16.06 2.92
C TYR A 210 -15.21 14.59 3.25
N GLU A 211 -16.45 14.17 3.01
CA GLU A 211 -16.97 12.82 3.22
C GLU A 211 -16.14 11.80 2.42
N THR A 212 -15.71 12.15 1.21
CA THR A 212 -14.85 11.29 0.40
C THR A 212 -13.52 10.99 1.08
N PHE A 213 -12.87 12.00 1.67
CA PHE A 213 -11.63 11.79 2.43
C PHE A 213 -11.89 10.95 3.68
N ARG A 214 -12.97 11.24 4.41
CA ARG A 214 -13.34 10.50 5.62
C ARG A 214 -13.63 9.03 5.31
N ASP A 215 -14.45 8.75 4.31
CA ASP A 215 -14.96 7.41 4.02
C ASP A 215 -13.88 6.54 3.36
N LYS A 216 -12.96 7.15 2.61
CA LYS A 216 -11.82 6.46 1.98
C LYS A 216 -10.53 6.45 2.81
N TRP A 217 -10.59 6.76 4.12
CA TRP A 217 -9.41 6.79 4.99
C TRP A 217 -8.57 5.50 4.96
N ARG A 218 -9.22 4.33 4.89
CA ARG A 218 -8.54 3.02 4.78
C ARG A 218 -7.71 2.90 3.50
N HIS A 219 -8.19 3.46 2.38
CA HIS A 219 -7.46 3.48 1.12
C HIS A 219 -6.27 4.44 1.20
N ALA A 220 -6.40 5.56 1.92
CA ALA A 220 -5.30 6.47 2.16
C ALA A 220 -4.19 5.81 3.00
N VAL A 221 -4.54 5.03 4.03
CA VAL A 221 -3.57 4.25 4.81
C VAL A 221 -2.84 3.25 3.91
N VAL A 222 -3.56 2.48 3.09
CA VAL A 222 -2.93 1.57 2.12
C VAL A 222 -2.02 2.31 1.14
N ALA A 223 -2.45 3.46 0.62
CA ALA A 223 -1.64 4.29 -0.25
C ALA A 223 -0.36 4.77 0.45
N ILE A 224 -0.44 5.19 1.73
CA ILE A 224 0.73 5.53 2.54
C ILE A 224 1.68 4.34 2.61
N PHE A 225 1.23 3.13 2.94
CA PHE A 225 2.11 1.96 2.96
C PHE A 225 2.74 1.66 1.60
N ILE A 226 2.00 1.82 0.50
CA ILE A 226 2.50 1.63 -0.88
C ILE A 226 3.58 2.69 -1.20
N PHE A 227 3.31 3.96 -0.93
CA PHE A 227 4.31 5.02 -1.10
C PHE A 227 5.53 4.80 -0.20
N GLY A 228 5.33 4.35 1.02
CA GLY A 228 6.40 3.98 1.94
C GLY A 228 7.30 2.89 1.37
N ALA A 229 6.72 1.86 0.74
CA ALA A 229 7.47 0.79 0.07
C ALA A 229 8.22 1.25 -1.20
N LEU A 230 7.83 2.39 -1.79
CA LEU A 230 8.54 3.00 -2.93
C LEU A 230 9.77 3.80 -2.47
N PHE A 231 9.64 4.55 -1.35
CA PHE A 231 10.69 5.45 -0.86
C PHE A 231 11.62 4.83 0.20
N SER A 232 11.11 3.87 0.95
CA SER A 232 11.86 3.02 1.87
C SER A 232 11.84 1.60 1.32
N PRO A 233 12.89 0.80 1.53
CA PRO A 233 12.77 -0.64 1.34
C PRO A 233 11.56 -1.18 2.10
N PRO A 234 10.79 -2.11 1.50
CA PRO A 234 9.61 -2.71 2.10
C PRO A 234 10.05 -3.68 3.19
N GLU A 235 10.31 -3.11 4.35
CA GLU A 235 10.76 -3.78 5.56
C GLU A 235 9.74 -3.39 6.64
N PRO A 236 9.01 -4.34 7.28
CA PRO A 236 7.86 -4.02 8.13
C PRO A 236 8.18 -2.96 9.19
N PHE A 237 9.36 -3.03 9.82
CA PHE A 237 9.72 -2.05 10.84
C PHE A 237 9.95 -0.65 10.26
N THR A 238 10.78 -0.52 9.22
CA THR A 238 11.08 0.79 8.62
C THR A 238 9.87 1.38 7.92
N GLN A 239 9.01 0.52 7.35
CA GLN A 239 7.76 0.90 6.71
C GLN A 239 6.71 1.37 7.73
N ILE A 240 6.57 0.68 8.87
CA ILE A 240 5.70 1.13 9.98
C ILE A 240 6.23 2.45 10.55
N MET A 241 7.53 2.55 10.80
CA MET A 241 8.15 3.76 11.34
C MET A 241 7.92 4.96 10.42
N TRP A 242 7.99 4.76 9.10
CA TRP A 242 7.68 5.78 8.10
C TRP A 242 6.17 6.07 7.99
N ALA A 243 5.32 5.04 7.99
CA ALA A 243 3.88 5.20 7.79
C ALA A 243 3.18 5.87 8.98
N ILE A 244 3.59 5.60 10.22
CA ILE A 244 2.95 6.15 11.43
C ILE A 244 2.87 7.69 11.39
N PRO A 245 3.97 8.44 11.19
CA PRO A 245 3.91 9.89 11.09
C PRO A 245 2.98 10.39 9.97
N LEU A 246 2.96 9.70 8.82
CA LEU A 246 2.10 10.08 7.70
C LEU A 246 0.62 9.80 7.97
N ILE A 247 0.29 8.71 8.67
CA ILE A 247 -1.08 8.39 9.09
C ILE A 247 -1.56 9.44 10.09
N ILE A 248 -0.72 9.82 11.06
CA ILE A 248 -1.01 10.90 12.01
C ILE A 248 -1.25 12.22 11.25
N LEU A 249 -0.39 12.54 10.29
CA LEU A 249 -0.50 13.73 9.46
C LEU A 249 -1.78 13.72 8.62
N TYR A 250 -2.17 12.56 8.07
CA TYR A 250 -3.42 12.39 7.34
C TYR A 250 -4.64 12.59 8.24
N ALA A 251 -4.65 12.02 9.45
CA ALA A 251 -5.71 12.22 10.44
C ALA A 251 -5.84 13.70 10.84
N PHE A 252 -4.71 14.38 11.05
CA PHE A 252 -4.67 15.83 11.27
C PHE A 252 -5.24 16.61 10.07
N SER A 253 -4.83 16.25 8.86
CA SER A 253 -5.30 16.86 7.61
C SER A 253 -6.81 16.71 7.43
N LEU A 254 -7.36 15.54 7.76
CA LEU A 254 -8.78 15.27 7.73
C LEU A 254 -9.55 16.17 8.70
N GLN A 255 -9.05 16.32 9.93
CA GLN A 255 -9.67 17.20 10.94
C GLN A 255 -9.61 18.68 10.53
N LEU A 256 -8.49 19.14 10.00
CA LEU A 256 -8.34 20.50 9.48
C LEU A 256 -9.31 20.76 8.32
N THR A 257 -9.42 19.79 7.39
CA THR A 257 -10.34 19.86 6.24
C THR A 257 -11.78 20.01 6.69
N LYS A 258 -12.22 19.24 7.69
CA LYS A 258 -13.56 19.36 8.28
C LYS A 258 -13.84 20.79 8.74
N ILE A 259 -12.90 21.37 9.49
CA ILE A 259 -13.06 22.73 10.04
C ILE A 259 -13.14 23.76 8.93
N VAL A 260 -12.27 23.66 7.91
CA VAL A 260 -12.28 24.57 6.77
C VAL A 260 -13.62 24.51 6.01
N VAL A 261 -14.18 23.32 5.81
CA VAL A 261 -15.47 23.14 5.13
C VAL A 261 -16.62 23.71 5.97
N ILE A 262 -16.69 23.41 7.28
CA ILE A 262 -17.77 23.93 8.12
C ILE A 262 -17.63 25.45 8.31
N ALA A 263 -16.40 25.97 8.42
CA ALA A 263 -16.14 27.40 8.48
C ALA A 263 -16.57 28.12 7.19
N LYS A 264 -16.36 27.52 6.01
CA LYS A 264 -16.89 28.05 4.74
C LYS A 264 -18.41 28.15 4.74
N ARG A 265 -19.11 27.14 5.28
CA ARG A 265 -20.59 27.10 5.39
C ARG A 265 -21.16 27.99 6.50
N SER A 266 -20.33 28.37 7.48
CA SER A 266 -20.77 29.06 8.72
C SER A 266 -20.09 30.42 8.92
N GLY A 267 -19.45 30.96 7.87
CA GLY A 267 -18.47 32.05 7.95
C GLY A 267 -19.00 33.40 8.42
N SER A 268 -20.32 33.54 8.63
CA SER A 268 -20.95 34.75 9.16
C SER A 268 -21.41 34.66 10.62
N GLU A 269 -21.40 33.48 11.25
CA GLU A 269 -22.05 33.29 12.57
C GLU A 269 -21.09 32.93 13.72
N ILE A 270 -19.89 32.37 13.44
CA ILE A 270 -18.99 31.90 14.50
C ILE A 270 -17.78 32.81 14.65
N ASP A 271 -17.81 33.62 15.71
CA ASP A 271 -16.67 34.42 16.18
C ASP A 271 -15.61 33.50 16.82
N VAL A 272 -14.56 33.16 16.08
CA VAL A 272 -13.40 32.38 16.58
C VAL A 272 -12.78 33.03 17.84
N PRO A 273 -12.56 34.37 17.87
CA PRO A 273 -12.24 35.10 19.10
C PRO A 273 -13.22 34.84 20.25
N GLY A 274 -14.52 34.81 19.97
CA GLY A 274 -15.57 34.50 20.93
C GLY A 274 -15.47 33.09 21.50
N VAL A 275 -15.22 32.08 20.66
CA VAL A 275 -14.98 30.69 21.10
C VAL A 275 -13.73 30.59 21.97
N ALA A 276 -12.66 31.29 21.60
CA ALA A 276 -11.43 31.34 22.39
C ALA A 276 -11.65 32.00 23.76
N ARG A 277 -12.40 33.11 23.81
CA ARG A 277 -12.76 33.79 25.07
C ARG A 277 -13.67 32.94 25.97
N ALA A 278 -14.67 32.28 25.38
CA ALA A 278 -15.59 31.42 26.11
C ALA A 278 -14.88 30.21 26.76
N ASN A 279 -13.79 29.74 26.13
CA ASN A 279 -13.01 28.60 26.62
C ASN A 279 -11.63 29.02 27.14
N TRP A 280 -11.43 30.29 27.50
CA TRP A 280 -10.10 30.80 27.84
C TRP A 280 -9.48 30.08 29.03
N ASN A 281 -10.30 29.74 30.04
CA ASN A 281 -9.89 29.02 31.24
C ASN A 281 -9.36 27.62 30.91
N VAL A 282 -10.02 26.90 29.99
CA VAL A 282 -9.57 25.57 29.54
C VAL A 282 -8.33 25.70 28.65
N LEU A 283 -8.28 26.70 27.77
CA LEU A 283 -7.10 26.95 26.92
C LEU A 283 -5.86 27.30 27.76
N SER A 284 -6.00 28.17 28.75
CA SER A 284 -4.92 28.48 29.69
C SER A 284 -4.54 27.28 30.57
N GLY A 285 -5.52 26.47 30.98
CA GLY A 285 -5.27 25.20 31.68
C GLY A 285 -4.46 24.22 30.82
N VAL A 286 -4.84 24.05 29.54
CA VAL A 286 -4.10 23.21 28.58
C VAL A 286 -2.68 23.75 28.35
N ALA A 287 -2.54 25.07 28.18
CA ALA A 287 -1.23 25.71 28.04
C ALA A 287 -0.33 25.43 29.25
N PHE A 288 -0.87 25.62 30.46
CA PHE A 288 -0.15 25.42 31.69
C PHE A 288 0.24 23.96 31.88
N VAL A 289 -0.69 23.01 31.72
CA VAL A 289 -0.42 21.58 31.85
C VAL A 289 0.61 21.11 30.83
N ALA A 290 0.45 21.49 29.55
CA ALA A 290 1.40 21.10 28.51
C ALA A 290 2.79 21.69 28.75
N GLY A 291 2.87 22.99 29.09
CA GLY A 291 4.13 23.67 29.38
C GLY A 291 4.83 23.08 30.60
N VAL A 292 4.11 22.87 31.71
CA VAL A 292 4.65 22.28 32.94
C VAL A 292 5.05 20.82 32.74
N ALA A 293 4.27 20.03 31.99
CA ALA A 293 4.61 18.65 31.68
C ALA A 293 5.92 18.55 30.89
N VAL A 294 6.10 19.38 29.86
CA VAL A 294 7.33 19.42 29.06
C VAL A 294 8.51 19.94 29.88
N TYR A 295 8.32 21.04 30.63
CA TYR A 295 9.36 21.56 31.51
C TYR A 295 9.79 20.53 32.55
N GLY A 296 8.83 19.86 33.19
CA GLY A 296 9.08 18.78 34.15
C GLY A 296 9.75 17.56 33.52
N PHE A 297 9.38 17.19 32.30
CA PHE A 297 10.00 16.09 31.57
C PHE A 297 11.51 16.32 31.34
N PHE A 298 11.89 17.54 30.97
CA PHE A 298 13.30 17.87 30.73
C PHE A 298 14.10 18.17 32.01
N THR A 299 13.47 18.71 33.06
CA THR A 299 14.17 19.13 34.30
C THR A 299 14.13 18.11 35.44
N ARG A 300 13.03 17.36 35.61
CA ARG A 300 12.82 16.41 36.72
C ARG A 300 13.07 14.95 36.33
N GLY A 301 14.00 14.72 35.40
CA GLY A 301 14.47 13.37 35.07
C GLY A 301 13.55 12.55 34.15
N GLY A 302 12.55 13.17 33.49
CA GLY A 302 11.73 12.50 32.49
C GLY A 302 12.54 11.98 31.30
N VAL A 303 13.55 12.73 30.85
CA VAL A 303 14.53 12.27 29.86
C VAL A 303 15.28 11.02 30.34
N ALA A 304 15.69 10.98 31.62
CA ALA A 304 16.39 9.83 32.19
C ALA A 304 15.46 8.61 32.36
N ALA A 305 14.18 8.84 32.67
CA ALA A 305 13.16 7.79 32.72
C ALA A 305 12.86 7.25 31.31
N ALA A 306 12.67 8.12 30.32
CA ALA A 306 12.46 7.75 28.92
C ALA A 306 13.65 6.97 28.35
N ASN A 307 14.87 7.40 28.66
CA ASN A 307 16.10 6.71 28.25
C ASN A 307 16.31 5.37 28.97
N ARG A 308 15.79 5.19 30.18
CA ARG A 308 15.76 3.89 30.87
C ARG A 308 14.69 2.97 30.28
N ALA A 309 13.51 3.51 29.98
CA ALA A 309 12.43 2.76 29.35
C ALA A 309 12.84 2.29 27.94
N SER A 310 13.50 3.14 27.14
CA SER A 310 14.01 2.75 25.82
C SER A 310 15.09 1.65 25.90
N ALA A 311 15.90 1.66 26.96
CA ALA A 311 16.89 0.61 27.22
C ALA A 311 16.28 -0.72 27.72
N SER A 312 15.02 -0.72 28.18
CA SER A 312 14.31 -1.94 28.62
C SER A 312 13.52 -2.63 27.51
N LEU A 313 13.44 -2.01 26.32
CA LEU A 313 12.77 -2.63 25.18
C LEU A 313 13.61 -3.80 24.63
N PRO A 314 12.97 -4.86 24.07
CA PRO A 314 13.67 -6.03 23.53
C PRO A 314 14.59 -5.74 22.34
N PHE A 315 14.52 -4.52 21.80
CA PHE A 315 15.36 -4.02 20.73
C PHE A 315 16.41 -3.11 21.37
N ASP A 316 17.69 -3.41 21.15
CA ASP A 316 18.81 -2.58 21.59
C ASP A 316 18.78 -1.23 20.84
N SER A 317 17.91 -0.34 21.31
CA SER A 317 17.70 0.96 20.71
C SER A 317 18.73 1.93 21.27
N SER A 318 19.69 2.34 20.43
CA SER A 318 20.61 3.46 20.72
C SER A 318 19.89 4.82 20.79
N PHE A 319 18.55 4.81 20.73
CA PHE A 319 17.71 5.99 20.84
C PHE A 319 17.70 6.50 22.29
N ARG A 320 18.45 7.57 22.49
CA ARG A 320 18.41 8.40 23.70
C ARG A 320 17.71 9.71 23.34
N VAL A 321 16.65 10.02 24.08
CA VAL A 321 16.05 11.36 24.10
C VAL A 321 17.14 12.35 24.50
N ALA A 322 17.42 13.30 23.61
CA ALA A 322 18.40 14.36 23.82
C ALA A 322 17.96 15.30 24.95
N ARG A 323 18.92 15.93 25.64
CA ARG A 323 18.60 16.98 26.62
C ARG A 323 18.12 18.25 25.91
N ALA A 324 17.34 19.08 26.61
CA ALA A 324 16.85 20.33 26.06
C ALA A 324 17.98 21.25 25.60
N SER A 325 19.09 21.29 26.35
CA SER A 325 20.30 22.05 26.01
C SER A 325 20.96 21.61 24.71
N GLN A 326 20.94 20.31 24.39
CA GLN A 326 21.52 19.79 23.15
C GLN A 326 20.69 20.17 21.91
N LEU A 327 19.39 20.41 22.09
CA LEU A 327 18.47 20.78 21.01
C LEU A 327 18.58 22.26 20.64
N LEU A 328 18.67 23.15 21.63
CA LEU A 328 18.63 24.60 21.42
C LEU A 328 19.97 25.31 21.64
N GLY A 329 21.00 24.62 22.14
CA GLY A 329 22.29 25.21 22.49
C GLY A 329 22.23 26.19 23.67
N LEU A 330 21.15 26.13 24.47
CA LEU A 330 20.89 27.00 25.62
C LEU A 330 20.98 26.19 26.93
N PRO A 331 21.09 26.84 28.10
CA PRO A 331 21.00 26.15 29.38
C PRO A 331 19.73 25.31 29.49
N ASP A 332 19.80 24.11 30.10
CA ASP A 332 18.72 23.11 30.12
C ASP A 332 17.39 23.69 30.62
N GLU A 333 17.41 24.56 31.63
CA GLU A 333 16.21 25.18 32.20
C GLU A 333 15.52 26.14 31.21
N ILE A 334 16.30 26.97 30.52
CA ILE A 334 15.81 27.95 29.54
C ILE A 334 15.33 27.22 28.28
N ALA A 335 16.09 26.23 27.82
CA ALA A 335 15.72 25.40 26.68
C ALA A 335 14.42 24.61 26.95
N ALA A 336 14.29 24.02 28.15
CA ALA A 336 13.08 23.30 28.56
C ALA A 336 11.87 24.22 28.67
N ALA A 337 12.04 25.45 29.20
CA ALA A 337 10.98 26.44 29.27
C ALA A 337 10.52 26.88 27.87
N LEU A 338 11.46 27.16 26.96
CA LEU A 338 11.14 27.53 25.58
C LEU A 338 10.43 26.40 24.82
N LEU A 339 10.91 25.17 24.94
CA LEU A 339 10.22 24.00 24.38
C LEU A 339 8.82 23.82 24.99
N GLY A 340 8.69 24.03 26.30
CA GLY A 340 7.41 24.00 26.99
C GLY A 340 6.44 25.05 26.46
N VAL A 341 6.90 26.28 26.20
CA VAL A 341 6.07 27.34 25.58
C VAL A 341 5.64 26.96 24.17
N VAL A 342 6.55 26.44 23.34
CA VAL A 342 6.21 26.01 21.98
C VAL A 342 5.15 24.91 21.99
N VAL A 343 5.34 23.88 22.82
CA VAL A 343 4.38 22.77 22.94
C VAL A 343 3.05 23.27 23.54
N ALA A 344 3.08 24.18 24.51
CA ALA A 344 1.88 24.79 25.07
C ALA A 344 1.10 25.57 24.00
N LEU A 345 1.76 26.35 23.16
CA LEU A 345 1.12 27.07 22.05
C LEU A 345 0.50 26.11 21.03
N LEU A 346 1.19 25.02 20.69
CA LEU A 346 0.66 23.98 19.80
C LEU A 346 -0.56 23.28 20.43
N ALA A 347 -0.50 22.96 21.72
CA ALA A 347 -1.60 22.34 22.45
C ALA A 347 -2.82 23.27 22.56
N VAL A 348 -2.61 24.56 22.82
CA VAL A 348 -3.66 25.60 22.78
C VAL A 348 -4.25 25.70 21.38
N GLY A 349 -3.41 25.73 20.35
CA GLY A 349 -3.86 25.74 18.96
C GLY A 349 -4.73 24.53 18.63
N ALA A 350 -4.30 23.33 19.01
CA ALA A 350 -5.06 22.08 18.83
C ALA A 350 -6.37 22.06 19.64
N ALA A 351 -6.35 22.50 20.89
CA ALA A 351 -7.54 22.59 21.74
C ALA A 351 -8.55 23.60 21.18
N LEU A 352 -8.08 24.76 20.74
CA LEU A 352 -8.90 25.75 20.05
C LEU A 352 -9.50 25.16 18.76
N LEU A 353 -8.71 24.41 17.99
CA LEU A 353 -9.16 23.69 16.79
C LEU A 353 -10.31 22.73 17.12
N VAL A 354 -10.20 21.98 18.22
CA VAL A 354 -11.24 21.07 18.72
C VAL A 354 -12.49 21.85 19.17
N PHE A 355 -12.35 22.91 19.96
CA PHE A 355 -13.48 23.72 20.41
C PHE A 355 -14.23 24.36 19.24
N VAL A 356 -13.48 24.93 18.29
CA VAL A 356 -14.03 25.47 17.05
C VAL A 356 -14.75 24.37 16.27
N SER A 357 -14.16 23.17 16.13
CA SER A 357 -14.84 22.05 15.45
C SER A 357 -16.13 21.59 16.14
N ARG A 358 -16.18 21.62 17.48
CA ARG A 358 -17.36 21.24 18.26
C ARG A 358 -18.45 22.30 18.17
N ALA A 359 -18.09 23.58 18.27
CA ALA A 359 -19.00 24.70 18.09
C ALA A 359 -19.60 24.69 16.68
N LEU A 360 -18.75 24.52 15.66
CA LEU A 360 -19.14 24.35 14.26
C LEU A 360 -20.09 23.16 14.07
N GLY A 361 -19.77 21.99 14.62
CA GLY A 361 -20.63 20.80 14.53
C GLY A 361 -21.93 20.90 15.35
N ALA A 362 -21.99 21.72 16.40
CA ALA A 362 -23.22 22.00 17.12
C ALA A 362 -24.13 22.93 16.30
N ALA A 363 -23.56 24.00 15.71
CA ALA A 363 -24.29 24.91 14.83
C ALA A 363 -24.79 24.24 13.55
N ASP A 364 -24.02 23.30 13.00
CA ASP A 364 -24.44 22.50 11.83
C ASP A 364 -25.61 21.56 12.19
N ARG A 365 -25.51 20.82 13.31
CA ARG A 365 -26.60 19.94 13.80
C ARG A 365 -27.88 20.69 14.17
N ALA A 366 -27.76 21.91 14.70
CA ALA A 366 -28.91 22.77 14.96
C ALA A 366 -29.64 23.16 13.66
N ARG A 367 -28.90 23.32 12.55
CA ARG A 367 -29.47 23.57 11.21
C ARG A 367 -30.00 22.31 10.54
N SER A 368 -29.37 21.15 10.76
CA SER A 368 -29.80 19.88 10.15
C SER A 368 -30.92 19.19 10.91
N SER A 369 -31.27 19.66 12.10
CA SER A 369 -32.47 19.19 12.79
C SER A 369 -33.67 19.71 12.01
N PRO A 370 -34.52 18.85 11.44
CA PRO A 370 -35.79 19.33 10.92
C PRO A 370 -36.47 20.03 12.10
N ALA A 371 -36.95 21.26 11.90
CA ALA A 371 -37.99 21.77 12.79
C ALA A 371 -39.03 20.65 12.92
N PRO A 372 -39.52 20.31 14.13
CA PRO A 372 -40.58 19.33 14.22
C PRO A 372 -41.68 19.81 13.29
N ALA A 373 -41.90 19.06 12.21
CA ALA A 373 -43.04 19.29 11.36
C ALA A 373 -44.22 19.04 12.29
N SER A 374 -44.88 20.11 12.74
CA SER A 374 -46.30 20.00 13.06
C SER A 374 -47.04 19.83 11.73
N ALA A 375 -46.77 18.73 11.04
CA ALA A 375 -47.77 18.20 10.14
C ALA A 375 -48.85 17.69 11.09
N GLY A 376 -50.00 18.37 11.09
CA GLY A 376 -51.22 17.82 11.67
C GLY A 376 -51.56 16.47 11.01
N ALA A 377 -52.70 15.89 11.37
CA ALA A 377 -53.13 14.67 10.69
C ALA A 377 -53.13 14.90 9.15
N PRO A 378 -52.85 13.89 8.31
CA PRO A 378 -52.82 14.05 6.85
C PRO A 378 -54.11 14.68 6.26
N SER A 379 -55.24 14.58 6.96
CA SER A 379 -56.53 15.20 6.62
C SER A 379 -56.65 16.69 6.98
N GLU A 380 -55.75 17.25 7.80
CA GLU A 380 -55.77 18.67 8.23
C GLU A 380 -54.94 19.58 7.30
N ILE A 381 -54.42 19.06 6.19
CA ILE A 381 -53.64 19.83 5.22
C ILE A 381 -54.57 20.79 4.47
N SER A 382 -54.41 22.09 4.71
CA SER A 382 -55.16 23.11 3.97
C SER A 382 -54.66 23.21 2.52
N LEU A 383 -55.52 22.82 1.57
CA LEU A 383 -55.27 22.90 0.13
C LEU A 383 -55.07 24.35 -0.36
N ASP A 384 -55.58 25.33 0.37
CA ASP A 384 -55.50 26.75 -0.01
C ASP A 384 -54.06 27.27 0.06
N ALA A 385 -53.25 26.71 0.97
CA ALA A 385 -51.86 27.12 1.20
C ALA A 385 -50.83 26.41 0.31
N LEU A 386 -51.25 25.44 -0.51
CA LEU A 386 -50.37 24.66 -1.39
C LEU A 386 -50.24 25.30 -2.77
N ASP A 387 -49.11 25.10 -3.44
CA ASP A 387 -48.92 25.42 -4.87
C ASP A 387 -49.33 24.22 -5.74
N ALA A 388 -49.40 24.39 -7.07
CA ALA A 388 -49.85 23.33 -7.98
C ALA A 388 -49.02 22.03 -7.87
N GLY A 389 -47.72 22.12 -7.56
CA GLY A 389 -46.88 20.96 -7.28
C GLY A 389 -47.24 20.28 -5.95
N GLY A 390 -47.48 21.07 -4.90
CA GLY A 390 -47.90 20.61 -3.58
C GLY A 390 -49.28 19.95 -3.59
N VAL A 391 -50.25 20.45 -4.36
CA VAL A 391 -51.58 19.85 -4.52
C VAL A 391 -51.49 18.46 -5.15
N ARG A 392 -50.65 18.27 -6.17
CA ARG A 392 -50.45 16.95 -6.81
C ARG A 392 -49.76 15.93 -5.90
N ALA A 393 -48.86 16.42 -5.03
CA ALA A 393 -48.14 15.58 -4.08
C ALA A 393 -48.88 15.35 -2.75
N ALA A 394 -50.04 15.99 -2.57
CA ALA A 394 -50.79 15.91 -1.32
C ALA A 394 -51.39 14.49 -1.11
N PRO A 395 -51.41 14.02 0.14
CA PRO A 395 -51.93 12.71 0.49
C PRO A 395 -53.44 12.60 0.18
N PRO A 396 -53.95 11.42 -0.27
CA PRO A 396 -55.36 11.23 -0.62
C PRO A 396 -56.35 11.59 0.51
N GLU A 397 -55.92 11.43 1.76
CA GLU A 397 -56.72 11.73 2.96
C GLU A 397 -57.09 13.23 3.07
N ALA A 398 -56.35 14.13 2.42
CA ALA A 398 -56.67 15.56 2.38
C ALA A 398 -57.85 15.88 1.44
N PHE A 399 -58.21 14.96 0.53
CA PHE A 399 -59.31 15.11 -0.43
C PHE A 399 -60.50 14.20 -0.12
N ALA A 400 -60.30 13.13 0.67
CA ALA A 400 -61.32 12.13 0.97
C ALA A 400 -62.58 12.72 1.63
N ASP A 401 -62.42 13.72 2.51
CA ASP A 401 -63.52 14.38 3.23
C ASP A 401 -64.08 15.62 2.50
N LEU A 402 -63.54 15.98 1.32
CA LEU A 402 -63.95 17.15 0.56
C LEU A 402 -65.23 16.86 -0.24
N SER A 403 -66.19 17.79 -0.25
CA SER A 403 -67.35 17.69 -1.14
C SER A 403 -67.02 18.21 -2.55
N GLU A 404 -67.75 17.76 -3.57
CA GLU A 404 -67.54 18.22 -4.95
C GLU A 404 -67.72 19.74 -5.07
N ASP A 405 -68.74 20.28 -4.40
CA ASP A 405 -69.00 21.72 -4.35
C ASP A 405 -67.83 22.49 -3.71
N ASP A 406 -67.20 21.94 -2.67
CA ASP A 406 -66.05 22.56 -2.01
C ASP A 406 -64.78 22.47 -2.85
N ALA A 407 -64.57 21.37 -3.58
CA ALA A 407 -63.46 21.20 -4.52
C ALA A 407 -63.56 22.21 -5.67
N VAL A 408 -64.76 22.38 -6.24
CA VAL A 408 -65.05 23.37 -7.28
C VAL A 408 -64.92 24.80 -6.75
N ALA A 409 -65.36 25.07 -5.52
CA ALA A 409 -65.20 26.38 -4.89
C ALA A 409 -63.72 26.73 -4.70
N LYS A 410 -62.88 25.78 -4.27
CA LYS A 410 -61.43 25.96 -4.11
C LYS A 410 -60.70 26.12 -5.46
N ALA A 411 -61.09 25.37 -6.48
CA ALA A 411 -60.56 25.54 -7.83
C ALA A 411 -60.96 26.90 -8.43
N ARG A 412 -62.19 27.36 -8.17
CA ARG A 412 -62.65 28.69 -8.57
C ARG A 412 -61.89 29.81 -7.85
N ALA A 413 -61.63 29.67 -6.56
CA ALA A 413 -60.82 30.63 -5.81
C ALA A 413 -59.39 30.72 -6.37
N ALA A 414 -58.76 29.58 -6.72
CA ALA A 414 -57.46 29.58 -7.39
C ALA A 414 -57.49 30.25 -8.78
N MET A 415 -58.58 30.08 -9.54
CA MET A 415 -58.78 30.79 -10.81
C MET A 415 -58.98 32.31 -10.63
N GLU A 416 -59.63 32.75 -9.56
CA GLU A 416 -59.78 34.18 -9.23
C GLU A 416 -58.43 34.81 -8.84
N GLU A 417 -57.47 34.01 -8.38
CA GLU A 417 -56.07 34.39 -8.11
C GLU A 417 -55.12 34.26 -9.33
N ASP A 418 -55.66 33.98 -10.53
CA ASP A 418 -54.92 33.78 -11.80
C ASP A 418 -53.98 32.54 -11.81
N ASP A 419 -54.20 31.57 -10.90
CA ASP A 419 -53.46 30.31 -10.82
C ASP A 419 -54.25 29.14 -11.45
N HIS A 420 -54.26 29.13 -12.78
CA HIS A 420 -54.96 28.09 -13.57
C HIS A 420 -54.38 26.68 -13.37
N GLU A 421 -53.07 26.55 -13.13
CA GLU A 421 -52.43 25.25 -12.93
C GLU A 421 -52.83 24.61 -11.60
N LYS A 422 -52.96 25.41 -10.53
CA LYS A 422 -53.46 24.95 -9.24
C LYS A 422 -54.93 24.58 -9.30
N ALA A 423 -55.77 25.38 -9.97
CA ALA A 423 -57.19 25.08 -10.13
C ALA A 423 -57.42 23.73 -10.82
N GLN A 424 -56.68 23.45 -11.89
CA GLN A 424 -56.73 22.16 -12.58
C GLN A 424 -56.21 21.02 -11.69
N ALA A 425 -55.07 21.23 -11.01
CA ALA A 425 -54.50 20.22 -10.13
C ALA A 425 -55.42 19.82 -8.96
N ILE A 426 -56.24 20.74 -8.44
CA ILE A 426 -57.22 20.46 -7.37
C ILE A 426 -58.32 19.52 -7.88
N LEU A 427 -58.88 19.80 -9.06
CA LEU A 427 -59.96 18.99 -9.65
C LEU A 427 -59.44 17.61 -10.09
N ASP A 428 -58.34 17.56 -10.83
CA ASP A 428 -57.73 16.31 -11.30
C ASP A 428 -57.43 15.36 -10.12
N ARG A 429 -56.91 15.92 -9.01
CA ARG A 429 -56.57 15.13 -7.82
C ARG A 429 -57.80 14.71 -7.02
N TYR A 430 -58.84 15.56 -6.96
CA TYR A 430 -60.11 15.22 -6.31
C TYR A 430 -60.80 14.05 -7.03
N ASP A 431 -60.86 14.10 -8.36
CA ASP A 431 -61.47 13.06 -9.19
C ASP A 431 -60.72 11.73 -9.06
N GLU A 432 -59.37 11.76 -9.09
CA GLU A 432 -58.54 10.57 -8.90
C GLU A 432 -58.78 9.88 -7.54
N VAL A 433 -58.95 10.67 -6.47
CA VAL A 433 -59.21 10.13 -5.13
C VAL A 433 -60.63 9.58 -5.02
N ARG A 434 -61.63 10.22 -5.64
CA ARG A 434 -63.01 9.72 -5.70
C ARG A 434 -63.10 8.40 -6.47
N GLU A 435 -62.45 8.29 -7.61
CA GLU A 435 -62.40 7.06 -8.40
C GLU A 435 -61.75 5.90 -7.61
N GLN A 436 -60.69 6.18 -6.84
CA GLN A 436 -60.06 5.18 -5.97
C GLN A 436 -60.96 4.73 -4.80
N LEU A 437 -61.77 5.64 -4.24
CA LEU A 437 -62.73 5.32 -3.19
C LEU A 437 -63.89 4.49 -3.74
N GLU A 438 -64.45 4.87 -4.89
CA GLU A 438 -65.50 4.13 -5.59
C GLU A 438 -65.02 2.74 -6.02
N ALA A 439 -63.79 2.62 -6.54
CA ALA A 439 -63.19 1.33 -6.88
C ALA A 439 -63.00 0.43 -5.64
N ARG A 440 -62.70 1.01 -4.47
CA ARG A 440 -62.62 0.26 -3.21
C ARG A 440 -63.99 -0.16 -2.69
N GLU A 441 -65.02 0.65 -2.87
CA GLU A 441 -66.40 0.29 -2.52
C GLU A 441 -66.94 -0.80 -3.44
N GLN A 442 -66.70 -0.71 -4.74
CA GLN A 442 -67.08 -1.76 -5.71
C GLN A 442 -66.31 -3.08 -5.47
N ALA A 443 -65.04 -3.01 -5.06
CA ALA A 443 -64.28 -4.20 -4.67
C ALA A 443 -64.82 -4.82 -3.37
N ALA A 444 -65.39 -4.03 -2.47
CA ALA A 444 -66.02 -4.50 -1.23
C ALA A 444 -67.45 -5.04 -1.45
N GLU A 445 -68.18 -4.55 -2.45
CA GLU A 445 -69.53 -5.02 -2.81
C GLU A 445 -69.52 -6.22 -3.79
N GLY A 446 -68.43 -6.41 -4.54
CA GLY A 446 -68.23 -7.53 -5.46
C GLY A 446 -67.89 -8.87 -4.80
N GLU A 447 -67.65 -8.92 -3.48
CA GLU A 447 -67.29 -10.14 -2.74
C GLU A 447 -68.49 -10.94 -2.21
N THR A 448 -69.74 -10.59 -2.58
CA THR A 448 -70.96 -11.24 -2.07
C THR A 448 -71.83 -12.00 -3.07
N ASP A 449 -71.47 -12.11 -4.36
CA ASP A 449 -72.26 -12.90 -5.31
C ASP A 449 -71.41 -13.48 -6.45
N ALA A 450 -70.79 -14.65 -6.21
CA ALA A 450 -70.52 -15.71 -7.21
C ALA A 450 -69.68 -16.83 -6.57
N SER A 451 -70.37 -17.83 -6.03
CA SER A 451 -69.90 -19.20 -5.95
C SER A 451 -70.11 -19.90 -7.30
N ASP A 452 -69.20 -20.83 -7.60
CA ASP A 452 -69.26 -21.91 -8.59
C ASP A 452 -68.75 -21.65 -10.03
N GLU A 453 -67.77 -22.50 -10.36
CA GLU A 453 -67.40 -23.11 -11.65
C GLU A 453 -66.40 -22.43 -12.62
N ASP A 454 -65.39 -23.27 -12.92
CA ASP A 454 -64.52 -23.39 -14.10
C ASP A 454 -63.36 -22.41 -14.37
N GLU A 455 -62.14 -22.90 -14.11
CA GLU A 455 -60.94 -22.55 -14.89
C GLU A 455 -60.34 -23.83 -15.51
N ASP A 456 -60.74 -24.10 -16.75
CA ASP A 456 -59.99 -24.90 -17.72
C ASP A 456 -59.37 -23.94 -18.77
N ASP A 457 -58.10 -24.22 -19.07
CA ASP A 457 -57.37 -23.96 -20.32
C ASP A 457 -56.85 -22.54 -20.66
N ALA A 458 -55.54 -22.35 -20.50
CA ALA A 458 -54.67 -21.78 -21.55
C ALA A 458 -53.17 -21.87 -21.18
N GLY A 459 -52.39 -22.60 -22.00
CA GLY A 459 -51.01 -22.16 -22.30
C GLY A 459 -49.85 -23.17 -22.30
N THR A 460 -50.04 -24.46 -22.59
CA THR A 460 -48.96 -25.46 -22.76
C THR A 460 -48.28 -25.42 -24.15
N ALA A 461 -47.89 -24.23 -24.64
CA ALA A 461 -47.29 -24.10 -25.98
C ALA A 461 -45.90 -23.44 -26.02
N THR A 462 -45.38 -22.95 -24.90
CA THR A 462 -44.14 -22.13 -24.91
C THR A 462 -42.88 -22.90 -24.50
N GLN A 463 -43.00 -24.16 -24.08
CA GLN A 463 -41.87 -24.90 -23.49
C GLN A 463 -41.14 -25.84 -24.48
N THR A 464 -41.73 -26.15 -25.62
CA THR A 464 -41.17 -27.14 -26.57
C THR A 464 -40.30 -26.52 -27.68
N ALA A 465 -40.32 -25.20 -27.85
CA ALA A 465 -39.52 -24.52 -28.89
C ALA A 465 -38.08 -24.19 -28.45
N ALA A 466 -37.84 -24.03 -27.15
CA ALA A 466 -36.51 -23.67 -26.63
C ALA A 466 -35.54 -24.88 -26.54
N GLY A 467 -36.06 -26.11 -26.50
CA GLY A 467 -35.26 -27.32 -26.33
C GLY A 467 -34.59 -27.86 -27.60
N MET A 468 -35.10 -27.53 -28.79
CA MET A 468 -34.59 -28.08 -30.06
C MET A 468 -33.53 -27.21 -30.76
N MET A 469 -33.33 -25.96 -30.33
CA MET A 469 -32.30 -25.08 -30.90
C MET A 469 -30.92 -25.20 -30.22
N ASN A 470 -30.82 -25.89 -29.07
CA ASN A 470 -29.55 -26.12 -28.37
C ASN A 470 -28.79 -27.37 -28.82
N ALA A 471 -29.38 -28.22 -29.67
CA ALA A 471 -28.77 -29.49 -30.10
C ALA A 471 -27.91 -29.36 -31.38
N PHE A 472 -27.75 -28.15 -31.94
CA PHE A 472 -27.02 -27.93 -33.20
C PHE A 472 -25.84 -26.95 -33.09
N THR A 473 -25.38 -26.66 -31.87
CA THR A 473 -24.28 -25.71 -31.60
C THR A 473 -23.14 -26.32 -30.77
N GLU A 474 -22.85 -27.61 -30.93
CA GLU A 474 -21.82 -28.31 -30.13
C GLU A 474 -20.41 -28.38 -30.74
N ASP A 475 -20.12 -27.74 -31.88
CA ASP A 475 -18.79 -27.84 -32.52
C ASP A 475 -18.12 -26.49 -32.89
N GLU A 476 -18.41 -25.41 -32.17
CA GLU A 476 -17.61 -24.18 -32.27
C GLU A 476 -16.80 -23.99 -30.97
N THR A 477 -15.48 -24.21 -31.06
CA THR A 477 -14.52 -23.79 -30.02
C THR A 477 -14.61 -22.28 -29.82
N THR A 478 -15.36 -21.84 -28.80
CA THR A 478 -15.60 -20.42 -28.51
C THR A 478 -14.45 -19.79 -27.74
N GLU A 479 -14.33 -18.46 -27.90
CA GLU A 479 -13.37 -17.57 -27.24
C GLU A 479 -13.41 -17.62 -25.68
N GLU A 480 -14.37 -18.35 -25.09
CA GLU A 480 -14.53 -18.63 -23.65
C GLU A 480 -13.50 -19.64 -23.11
N ASP A 481 -12.95 -20.52 -23.94
CA ASP A 481 -11.91 -21.50 -23.54
C ASP A 481 -10.60 -20.83 -23.09
N ILE A 482 -10.36 -19.59 -23.51
CA ILE A 482 -9.18 -18.80 -23.11
C ILE A 482 -9.33 -18.28 -21.66
N GLY A 483 -10.56 -18.21 -21.13
CA GLY A 483 -10.89 -17.74 -19.78
C GLY A 483 -11.02 -18.84 -18.72
N GLY A 484 -11.14 -20.11 -19.09
CA GLY A 484 -11.36 -21.23 -18.16
C GLY A 484 -10.31 -21.35 -17.05
N TYR A 485 -9.04 -21.13 -17.39
CA TYR A 485 -7.93 -21.15 -16.43
C TYR A 485 -8.09 -20.13 -15.29
N TYR A 486 -8.73 -18.98 -15.55
CA TYR A 486 -9.00 -17.98 -14.50
C TYR A 486 -10.00 -18.51 -13.48
N TYR A 487 -11.08 -19.14 -13.93
CA TYR A 487 -12.09 -19.75 -13.06
C TYR A 487 -11.51 -20.92 -12.27
N ASP A 488 -10.64 -21.72 -12.89
CA ASP A 488 -9.94 -22.82 -12.22
C ASP A 488 -9.01 -22.30 -11.12
N ILE A 489 -8.23 -21.25 -11.40
CA ILE A 489 -7.36 -20.61 -10.40
C ILE A 489 -8.18 -19.98 -9.29
N ALA A 490 -9.27 -19.27 -9.61
CA ALA A 490 -10.16 -18.65 -8.64
C ALA A 490 -10.77 -19.70 -7.70
N PHE A 491 -11.23 -20.83 -8.24
CA PHE A 491 -11.75 -21.96 -7.47
C PHE A 491 -10.71 -22.55 -6.51
N ILE A 492 -9.47 -22.74 -6.97
CA ILE A 492 -8.37 -23.20 -6.11
C ILE A 492 -8.09 -22.18 -5.01
N LEU A 493 -8.03 -20.88 -5.33
CA LEU A 493 -7.81 -19.83 -4.34
C LEU A 493 -8.93 -19.76 -3.31
N GLU A 494 -10.18 -19.89 -3.72
CA GLU A 494 -11.35 -19.89 -2.84
C GLU A 494 -11.28 -21.06 -1.85
N SER A 495 -10.90 -22.26 -2.30
CA SER A 495 -10.70 -23.40 -1.40
C SER A 495 -9.62 -23.15 -0.33
N LEU A 496 -8.57 -22.41 -0.70
CA LEU A 496 -7.47 -22.05 0.20
C LEU A 496 -7.84 -20.94 1.19
N THR A 497 -8.81 -20.06 0.88
CA THR A 497 -9.23 -18.99 1.80
C THR A 497 -9.69 -19.53 3.15
N SER A 498 -10.41 -20.66 3.16
CA SER A 498 -10.87 -21.33 4.37
C SER A 498 -9.73 -21.83 5.27
N LYS A 499 -8.54 -22.08 4.69
CA LYS A 499 -7.32 -22.54 5.38
C LYS A 499 -6.26 -21.46 5.51
N ALA A 500 -6.52 -20.25 5.01
CA ALA A 500 -5.56 -19.16 4.95
C ALA A 500 -4.99 -18.83 6.34
N PHE A 501 -5.80 -18.87 7.39
CA PHE A 501 -5.32 -18.61 8.75
C PHE A 501 -4.17 -19.55 9.18
N ARG A 502 -4.22 -20.84 8.82
CA ARG A 502 -3.16 -21.81 9.16
C ARG A 502 -1.92 -21.61 8.29
N LEU A 503 -2.13 -21.38 6.98
CA LEU A 503 -1.04 -21.16 6.03
C LEU A 503 -0.27 -19.88 6.34
N VAL A 504 -1.00 -18.77 6.49
CA VAL A 504 -0.44 -17.46 6.86
C VAL A 504 0.13 -17.51 8.27
N GLY A 505 -0.51 -18.20 9.21
CA GLY A 505 0.01 -18.39 10.56
C GLY A 505 1.38 -19.07 10.57
N LEU A 506 1.52 -20.21 9.88
CA LEU A 506 2.81 -20.89 9.74
C LEU A 506 3.85 -20.02 9.03
N PHE A 507 3.46 -19.36 7.93
CA PHE A 507 4.32 -18.43 7.20
C PHE A 507 4.89 -17.35 8.11
N MET A 508 4.02 -16.68 8.88
CA MET A 508 4.41 -15.60 9.78
C MET A 508 5.28 -16.10 10.93
N VAL A 509 4.99 -17.27 11.49
CA VAL A 509 5.81 -17.87 12.56
C VAL A 509 7.23 -18.18 12.06
N VAL A 510 7.36 -18.80 10.88
CA VAL A 510 8.68 -19.12 10.30
C VAL A 510 9.42 -17.83 9.94
N LEU A 511 8.75 -16.89 9.26
CA LEU A 511 9.34 -15.61 8.86
C LEU A 511 9.81 -14.81 10.07
N ALA A 512 8.97 -14.65 11.10
CA ALA A 512 9.31 -13.91 12.30
C ALA A 512 10.41 -14.63 13.09
N GLY A 513 10.31 -15.96 13.25
CA GLY A 513 11.31 -16.75 13.97
C GLY A 513 12.69 -16.69 13.33
N SER A 514 12.77 -16.88 12.00
CA SER A 514 14.05 -16.80 11.29
C SER A 514 14.60 -15.38 11.24
N PHE A 515 13.74 -14.37 11.04
CA PHE A 515 14.14 -12.97 11.03
C PHE A 515 14.70 -12.54 12.39
N ILE A 516 13.98 -12.83 13.48
CA ILE A 516 14.41 -12.49 14.85
C ILE A 516 15.76 -13.14 15.15
N TRP A 517 15.93 -14.42 14.79
CA TRP A 517 17.19 -15.12 15.00
C TRP A 517 18.36 -14.49 14.21
N LEU A 518 18.14 -14.12 12.94
CA LEU A 518 19.15 -13.45 12.13
C LEU A 518 19.49 -12.05 12.65
N TYR A 519 18.46 -11.30 13.05
CA TYR A 519 18.55 -9.94 13.59
C TYR A 519 19.32 -9.91 14.92
N GLN A 520 19.10 -10.87 15.81
CA GLN A 520 19.79 -11.01 17.10
C GLN A 520 21.25 -11.48 16.99
N GLY A 521 21.84 -11.47 15.79
CA GLY A 521 23.23 -11.85 15.56
C GLY A 521 23.43 -13.26 14.98
N GLY A 522 22.36 -13.94 14.52
CA GLY A 522 22.47 -15.22 13.81
C GLY A 522 23.38 -15.13 12.59
N ILE A 523 23.31 -14.03 11.82
CA ILE A 523 24.22 -13.81 10.69
C ILE A 523 25.67 -13.68 11.15
N ARG A 524 25.95 -12.99 12.26
CA ARG A 524 27.32 -12.87 12.80
C ARG A 524 27.91 -14.25 13.10
N ARG A 525 27.12 -15.13 13.73
CA ARG A 525 27.54 -16.53 13.98
C ARG A 525 27.78 -17.31 12.70
N ILE A 526 26.90 -17.18 11.70
CA ILE A 526 27.07 -17.84 10.39
C ILE A 526 28.36 -17.33 9.73
N LYS A 527 28.56 -16.01 9.70
CA LYS A 527 29.73 -15.34 9.13
C LYS A 527 31.02 -15.82 9.79
N ASP A 528 31.09 -15.77 11.12
CA ASP A 528 32.29 -16.15 11.88
C ASP A 528 32.59 -17.64 11.73
N THR A 529 31.56 -18.49 11.65
CA THR A 529 31.71 -19.94 11.41
C THR A 529 32.20 -20.21 9.98
N PHE A 530 31.67 -19.47 9.01
CA PHE A 530 32.05 -19.58 7.60
C PHE A 530 33.51 -19.22 7.39
N PHE A 531 33.97 -18.08 7.93
CA PHE A 531 35.35 -17.63 7.75
C PHE A 531 36.37 -18.55 8.43
N ARG A 532 36.00 -19.30 9.47
CA ARG A 532 36.88 -20.35 10.03
C ARG A 532 37.15 -21.51 9.06
N GLN A 533 36.32 -21.69 8.05
CA GLN A 533 36.46 -22.76 7.06
C GLN A 533 37.20 -22.31 5.80
N VAL A 534 37.34 -20.99 5.60
CA VAL A 534 38.14 -20.42 4.51
C VAL A 534 39.62 -20.45 4.93
N PRO A 535 40.55 -20.90 4.06
CA PRO A 535 41.98 -20.90 4.37
C PRO A 535 42.50 -19.51 4.78
N GLU A 536 43.40 -19.45 5.77
CA GLU A 536 43.93 -18.18 6.31
C GLU A 536 44.63 -17.31 5.25
N SER A 537 45.20 -17.92 4.21
CA SER A 537 45.81 -17.21 3.07
C SER A 537 44.83 -16.32 2.28
N VAL A 538 43.53 -16.58 2.42
CA VAL A 538 42.45 -15.88 1.74
C VAL A 538 41.56 -15.14 2.73
N GLY A 539 41.28 -15.74 3.89
CA GLY A 539 40.32 -15.23 4.88
C GLY A 539 40.68 -13.85 5.45
N GLY A 540 41.97 -13.53 5.60
CA GLY A 540 42.42 -12.22 6.10
C GLY A 540 42.24 -11.06 5.11
N SER A 541 41.99 -11.36 3.83
CA SER A 541 41.90 -10.38 2.74
C SER A 541 40.47 -10.12 2.26
N ILE A 542 39.48 -10.83 2.82
CA ILE A 542 38.07 -10.71 2.44
C ILE A 542 37.36 -9.79 3.43
N ASP A 543 36.91 -8.64 2.98
CA ASP A 543 36.02 -7.78 3.76
C ASP A 543 34.56 -7.87 3.26
N ILE A 544 33.61 -7.89 4.20
CA ILE A 544 32.18 -7.85 3.89
C ILE A 544 31.64 -6.46 4.22
N VAL A 545 31.26 -5.75 3.17
CA VAL A 545 30.89 -4.35 3.22
C VAL A 545 29.39 -4.13 2.98
N THR A 546 28.81 -3.13 3.65
CA THR A 546 27.43 -2.68 3.43
C THR A 546 27.39 -1.34 2.73
N LEU A 547 27.05 -1.31 1.44
CA LEU A 547 27.05 -0.05 0.66
C LEU A 547 25.78 0.80 0.88
N HIS A 548 24.75 0.25 1.51
CA HIS A 548 23.53 0.98 1.88
C HIS A 548 23.09 0.60 3.31
N PRO A 549 22.66 1.58 4.15
CA PRO A 549 22.18 1.35 5.52
C PRO A 549 21.17 0.19 5.73
N VAL A 550 20.22 0.01 4.80
CA VAL A 550 19.20 -1.05 4.87
C VAL A 550 19.64 -2.39 4.29
N GLU A 551 20.84 -2.50 3.73
CA GLU A 551 21.19 -3.63 2.88
C GLU A 551 21.21 -4.97 3.63
N ALA A 552 21.84 -4.98 4.81
CA ALA A 552 21.87 -6.17 5.67
C ALA A 552 20.45 -6.57 6.13
N LEU A 553 19.61 -5.58 6.39
CA LEU A 553 18.26 -5.75 6.88
C LEU A 553 17.34 -6.35 5.79
N ILE A 554 17.36 -5.79 4.58
CA ILE A 554 16.67 -6.37 3.40
C ILE A 554 17.09 -7.82 3.17
N PHE A 555 18.38 -8.11 3.30
CA PHE A 555 18.89 -9.46 3.10
C PHE A 555 18.28 -10.44 4.11
N GLN A 556 18.24 -10.07 5.41
CA GLN A 556 17.61 -10.87 6.46
C GLN A 556 16.14 -11.18 6.16
N ILE A 557 15.37 -10.19 5.72
CA ILE A 557 13.97 -10.40 5.34
C ILE A 557 13.84 -11.28 4.12
N LYS A 558 14.56 -10.98 3.03
CA LYS A 558 14.42 -11.77 1.80
C LYS A 558 14.74 -13.24 2.06
N PHE A 559 15.76 -13.51 2.87
CA PHE A 559 16.07 -14.87 3.29
C PHE A 559 14.97 -15.49 4.15
N SER A 560 14.47 -14.76 5.15
CA SER A 560 13.40 -15.23 6.05
C SER A 560 12.10 -15.51 5.31
N THR A 561 11.73 -14.62 4.38
CA THR A 561 10.58 -14.78 3.49
C THR A 561 10.75 -15.99 2.59
N LEU A 562 11.92 -16.17 1.97
CA LEU A 562 12.20 -17.35 1.14
C LEU A 562 12.08 -18.65 1.95
N LEU A 563 12.65 -18.68 3.15
CA LEU A 563 12.55 -19.82 4.06
C LEU A 563 11.09 -20.10 4.45
N ALA A 564 10.32 -19.05 4.77
CA ALA A 564 8.90 -19.17 5.08
C ALA A 564 8.08 -19.72 3.89
N ILE A 565 8.36 -19.26 2.67
CA ILE A 565 7.76 -19.82 1.45
C ILE A 565 8.09 -21.30 1.32
N ILE A 566 9.36 -21.69 1.45
CA ILE A 566 9.79 -23.09 1.30
C ILE A 566 9.12 -24.00 2.34
N VAL A 567 9.03 -23.56 3.60
CA VAL A 567 8.42 -24.35 4.68
C VAL A 567 6.89 -24.44 4.54
N THR A 568 6.25 -23.41 3.99
CA THR A 568 4.78 -23.38 3.84
C THR A 568 4.29 -24.03 2.56
N LEU A 569 5.13 -24.09 1.51
CA LEU A 569 4.78 -24.62 0.20
C LEU A 569 4.21 -26.05 0.24
N PRO A 570 4.79 -27.03 0.97
CA PRO A 570 4.22 -28.38 1.02
C PRO A 570 2.82 -28.43 1.62
N LEU A 571 2.58 -27.63 2.66
CA LEU A 571 1.27 -27.53 3.32
C LEU A 571 0.25 -26.84 2.40
N LEU A 572 0.68 -25.82 1.66
CA LEU A 572 -0.12 -25.16 0.63
C LEU A 572 -0.54 -26.15 -0.45
N LEU A 573 0.40 -26.94 -0.98
CA LEU A 573 0.11 -27.97 -1.99
C LEU A 573 -0.81 -29.07 -1.45
N TYR A 574 -0.63 -29.48 -0.18
CA TYR A 574 -1.52 -30.44 0.47
C TYR A 574 -2.96 -29.92 0.57
N TYR A 575 -3.17 -28.66 0.98
CA TYR A 575 -4.52 -28.09 1.08
C TYR A 575 -5.13 -27.74 -0.29
N ALA A 576 -4.32 -27.42 -1.30
CA ALA A 576 -4.80 -27.21 -2.66
C ALA A 576 -5.13 -28.53 -3.39
N TRP A 577 -4.66 -29.67 -2.87
CA TRP A 577 -4.74 -30.97 -3.55
C TRP A 577 -6.16 -31.42 -3.93
N PRO A 578 -7.18 -31.32 -3.05
CA PRO A 578 -8.55 -31.74 -3.41
C PRO A 578 -9.09 -30.97 -4.61
N SER A 579 -8.93 -29.64 -4.59
CA SER A 579 -9.37 -28.72 -5.64
C SER A 579 -8.62 -28.97 -6.96
N LEU A 580 -7.31 -29.23 -6.88
CA LEU A 580 -6.49 -29.60 -8.03
C LEU A 580 -6.90 -30.95 -8.64
N LYS A 581 -7.32 -31.90 -7.81
CA LYS A 581 -7.79 -33.22 -8.25
C LYS A 581 -9.17 -33.13 -8.90
N GLU A 582 -10.07 -32.32 -8.37
CA GLU A 582 -11.40 -32.06 -8.96
C GLU A 582 -11.31 -31.44 -10.36
N ARG A 583 -10.32 -30.56 -10.59
CA ARG A 583 -10.05 -29.98 -11.91
C ARG A 583 -9.25 -30.88 -12.85
N GLY A 584 -8.83 -32.07 -12.40
CA GLY A 584 -8.08 -33.02 -13.21
C GLY A 584 -6.59 -32.66 -13.44
N TRP A 585 -6.07 -31.64 -12.77
CA TRP A 585 -4.68 -31.18 -12.93
C TRP A 585 -3.68 -32.13 -12.27
N VAL A 586 -4.12 -32.88 -11.25
CA VAL A 586 -3.24 -33.71 -10.42
C VAL A 586 -3.88 -35.07 -10.12
N ARG A 587 -3.06 -36.11 -10.05
CA ARG A 587 -3.44 -37.49 -9.71
C ARG A 587 -2.61 -37.99 -8.52
N GLY A 588 -3.09 -39.03 -7.85
CA GLY A 588 -2.37 -39.68 -6.74
C GLY A 588 -2.82 -39.25 -5.34
N ASP A 589 -2.03 -39.64 -4.34
CA ASP A 589 -2.32 -39.43 -2.91
C ASP A 589 -1.78 -38.07 -2.42
N SER A 590 -2.61 -37.32 -1.69
CA SER A 590 -2.25 -36.01 -1.12
C SER A 590 -1.22 -36.13 0.01
N CYS A 591 -1.21 -37.26 0.75
CA CYS A 591 -0.26 -37.46 1.85
C CYS A 591 1.20 -37.41 1.41
N VAL A 592 1.46 -37.67 0.12
CA VAL A 592 2.80 -37.58 -0.49
C VAL A 592 3.35 -36.17 -0.39
N MET A 593 2.52 -35.12 -0.46
CA MET A 593 2.96 -33.73 -0.31
C MET A 593 3.49 -33.42 1.09
N LEU A 594 2.94 -34.05 2.13
CA LEU A 594 3.43 -33.90 3.51
C LEU A 594 4.77 -34.62 3.71
N VAL A 595 4.89 -35.84 3.17
CA VAL A 595 6.16 -36.60 3.20
C VAL A 595 7.24 -35.86 2.40
N TRP A 596 6.86 -35.32 1.23
CA TRP A 596 7.72 -34.47 0.40
C TRP A 596 8.12 -33.19 1.12
N GLY A 597 7.22 -32.57 1.88
CA GLY A 597 7.56 -31.43 2.72
C GLY A 597 8.58 -31.78 3.81
N GLY A 598 8.44 -32.96 4.42
CA GLY A 598 9.42 -33.49 5.36
C GLY A 598 10.78 -33.74 4.71
N SER A 599 10.81 -34.38 3.53
CA SER A 599 12.05 -34.62 2.79
C SER A 599 12.70 -33.33 2.34
N LEU A 600 11.94 -32.35 1.84
CA LEU A 600 12.41 -31.03 1.46
C LEU A 600 13.14 -30.34 2.62
N ILE A 601 12.60 -30.37 3.84
CA ILE A 601 13.26 -29.79 5.01
C ILE A 601 14.55 -30.54 5.34
N VAL A 602 14.53 -31.87 5.35
CA VAL A 602 15.71 -32.70 5.64
C VAL A 602 16.79 -32.51 4.58
N GLY A 603 16.44 -32.58 3.30
CA GLY A 603 17.32 -32.37 2.15
C GLY A 603 17.89 -30.96 2.14
N LEU A 604 17.09 -29.94 2.47
CA LEU A 604 17.56 -28.57 2.59
C LEU A 604 18.55 -28.41 3.74
N VAL A 605 18.30 -29.01 4.91
CA VAL A 605 19.23 -28.97 6.05
C VAL A 605 20.53 -29.70 5.72
N VAL A 606 20.46 -30.95 5.24
CA VAL A 606 21.62 -31.77 4.92
C VAL A 606 22.44 -31.13 3.79
N GLY A 607 21.79 -30.70 2.71
CA GLY A 607 22.47 -30.05 1.61
C GLY A 607 23.02 -28.67 1.98
N SER A 608 22.35 -27.92 2.85
CA SER A 608 22.90 -26.66 3.38
C SER A 608 24.14 -26.92 4.24
N ILE A 609 24.18 -27.97 5.05
CA ILE A 609 25.37 -28.36 5.82
C ILE A 609 26.52 -28.72 4.88
N VAL A 610 26.28 -29.60 3.90
CA VAL A 610 27.30 -30.00 2.92
C VAL A 610 27.80 -28.79 2.12
N GLY A 611 26.88 -27.97 1.64
CA GLY A 611 27.21 -26.76 0.91
C GLY A 611 27.98 -25.76 1.76
N PHE A 612 27.60 -25.59 3.03
CA PHE A 612 28.23 -24.62 3.92
C PHE A 612 29.63 -25.04 4.31
N LEU A 613 29.84 -26.34 4.59
CA LEU A 613 31.12 -26.89 5.03
C LEU A 613 32.13 -27.09 3.91
N PHE A 614 31.67 -27.40 2.70
CA PHE A 614 32.56 -27.83 1.61
C PHE A 614 32.45 -26.95 0.37
N VAL A 615 31.23 -26.75 -0.15
CA VAL A 615 31.08 -26.13 -1.48
C VAL A 615 31.25 -24.61 -1.45
N ALA A 616 30.60 -23.93 -0.54
CA ALA A 616 30.69 -22.47 -0.40
C ALA A 616 32.14 -22.01 -0.10
N PRO A 617 32.88 -22.62 0.86
CA PRO A 617 34.28 -22.28 1.09
C PRO A 617 35.16 -22.56 -0.12
N ALA A 618 34.96 -23.68 -0.84
CA ALA A 618 35.75 -24.01 -2.03
C ALA A 618 35.53 -23.00 -3.17
N VAL A 619 34.27 -22.65 -3.47
CA VAL A 619 33.91 -21.67 -4.51
C VAL A 619 34.48 -20.29 -4.17
N ILE A 620 34.31 -19.84 -2.93
CA ILE A 620 34.80 -18.52 -2.51
C ILE A 620 36.33 -18.48 -2.48
N SER A 621 36.98 -19.54 -2.01
CA SER A 621 38.45 -19.63 -2.01
C SER A 621 39.00 -19.60 -3.44
N TRP A 622 38.33 -20.27 -4.39
CA TRP A 622 38.73 -20.23 -5.80
C TRP A 622 38.58 -18.83 -6.40
N LEU A 623 37.44 -18.16 -6.19
CA LEU A 623 37.20 -16.79 -6.66
C LEU A 623 38.18 -15.78 -6.06
N ALA A 624 38.48 -15.95 -4.78
CA ALA A 624 39.37 -15.05 -4.06
C ALA A 624 40.84 -15.29 -4.42
N ALA A 625 41.26 -16.54 -4.66
CA ALA A 625 42.62 -16.84 -5.12
C ALA A 625 42.93 -16.19 -6.47
N ASP A 626 41.97 -16.19 -7.41
CA ASP A 626 42.10 -15.52 -8.70
C ASP A 626 42.29 -13.99 -8.54
N ALA A 627 41.45 -13.35 -7.72
CA ALA A 627 41.52 -11.92 -7.45
C ALA A 627 42.82 -11.51 -6.73
N ILE A 628 43.27 -12.30 -5.74
CA ILE A 628 44.55 -12.09 -5.05
C ILE A 628 45.72 -12.21 -6.04
N GLY A 629 45.69 -13.21 -6.93
CA GLY A 629 46.70 -13.38 -7.97
C GLY A 629 46.80 -12.19 -8.92
N ALA A 630 45.68 -11.48 -9.14
CA ALA A 630 45.62 -10.25 -9.92
C ALA A 630 45.95 -8.96 -9.12
N ASN A 631 46.42 -9.08 -7.87
CA ASN A 631 46.67 -7.96 -6.94
C ASN A 631 45.43 -7.06 -6.69
N MET A 632 44.23 -7.66 -6.67
CA MET A 632 42.98 -6.94 -6.38
C MET A 632 42.63 -7.02 -4.88
N VAL A 633 42.06 -5.93 -4.35
CA VAL A 633 41.46 -5.91 -3.00
C VAL A 633 40.06 -6.52 -3.06
N ILE A 634 39.76 -7.47 -2.19
CA ILE A 634 38.48 -8.19 -2.19
C ILE A 634 37.52 -7.58 -1.17
N ALA A 635 36.53 -6.84 -1.68
CA ALA A 635 35.41 -6.33 -0.89
C ALA A 635 34.10 -6.93 -1.40
N TYR A 636 33.51 -7.86 -0.65
CA TYR A 636 32.21 -8.42 -0.99
C TYR A 636 31.08 -7.62 -0.37
N ARG A 637 30.13 -7.23 -1.23
CA ARG A 637 28.87 -6.65 -0.78
C ARG A 637 28.00 -7.71 -0.10
N ILE A 638 27.48 -7.43 1.11
CA ILE A 638 26.68 -8.40 1.87
C ILE A 638 25.57 -9.06 1.06
N ASN A 639 24.78 -8.29 0.30
CA ASN A 639 23.67 -8.89 -0.45
C ASN A 639 24.19 -9.89 -1.49
N ASN A 640 25.28 -9.57 -2.21
CA ASN A 640 25.82 -10.48 -3.21
C ASN A 640 26.51 -11.69 -2.57
N PHE A 641 27.29 -11.47 -1.51
CA PHE A 641 27.97 -12.53 -0.77
C PHE A 641 26.97 -13.48 -0.12
N GLY A 642 26.00 -12.94 0.59
CA GLY A 642 24.95 -13.71 1.24
C GLY A 642 24.18 -14.57 0.26
N TRP A 643 23.79 -14.03 -0.91
CA TRP A 643 23.14 -14.84 -1.96
C TRP A 643 24.06 -15.89 -2.56
N LEU A 644 25.35 -15.59 -2.77
CA LEU A 644 26.33 -16.59 -3.22
C LEU A 644 26.42 -17.75 -2.23
N VAL A 645 26.53 -17.45 -0.93
CA VAL A 645 26.51 -18.46 0.13
C VAL A 645 25.19 -19.22 0.13
N ILE A 646 24.04 -18.56 0.04
CA ILE A 646 22.72 -19.24 -0.02
C ILE A 646 22.63 -20.17 -1.24
N TYR A 647 23.04 -19.73 -2.41
CA TYR A 647 23.00 -20.56 -3.62
C TYR A 647 23.94 -21.77 -3.52
N THR A 648 25.11 -21.60 -2.90
CA THR A 648 26.07 -22.70 -2.68
C THR A 648 25.75 -23.56 -1.47
N THR A 649 24.74 -23.21 -0.66
CA THR A 649 24.28 -23.98 0.50
C THR A 649 22.88 -24.54 0.28
N VAL A 650 21.86 -23.70 0.43
CA VAL A 650 20.45 -24.03 0.22
C VAL A 650 20.20 -24.55 -1.19
N GLY A 651 20.86 -23.97 -2.20
CA GLY A 651 20.74 -24.45 -3.58
C GLY A 651 21.16 -25.90 -3.74
N ILE A 652 22.19 -26.36 -3.03
CA ILE A 652 22.63 -27.77 -3.04
C ILE A 652 21.59 -28.66 -2.37
N GLY A 653 20.98 -28.20 -1.28
CA GLY A 653 19.84 -28.90 -0.66
C GLY A 653 18.67 -29.09 -1.62
N LEU A 654 18.31 -28.03 -2.36
CA LEU A 654 17.27 -28.12 -3.38
C LEU A 654 17.66 -29.05 -4.54
N LEU A 655 18.92 -29.07 -4.96
CA LEU A 655 19.41 -30.00 -5.98
C LEU A 655 19.33 -31.46 -5.52
N MET A 656 19.70 -31.73 -4.26
CA MET A 656 19.58 -33.06 -3.65
C MET A 656 18.13 -33.52 -3.51
N GLU A 657 17.19 -32.57 -3.38
CA GLU A 657 15.76 -32.87 -3.29
C GLU A 657 15.15 -33.27 -4.64
N VAL A 658 15.77 -32.95 -5.77
CA VAL A 658 15.22 -33.30 -7.10
C VAL A 658 15.06 -34.82 -7.27
N PRO A 659 16.08 -35.67 -7.06
CA PRO A 659 15.90 -37.13 -7.11
C PRO A 659 14.89 -37.66 -6.09
N VAL A 660 14.84 -37.09 -4.89
CA VAL A 660 13.93 -37.52 -3.81
C VAL A 660 12.48 -37.21 -4.19
N SER A 661 12.23 -36.01 -4.73
CA SER A 661 10.93 -35.58 -5.25
C SER A 661 10.46 -36.53 -6.36
N MET A 662 11.34 -36.86 -7.30
CA MET A 662 11.03 -37.78 -8.40
C MET A 662 10.63 -39.17 -7.90
N ALA A 663 11.35 -39.69 -6.90
CA ALA A 663 11.04 -40.97 -6.27
C ALA A 663 9.72 -40.93 -5.50
N LEU A 664 9.47 -39.90 -4.70
CA LEU A 664 8.23 -39.73 -3.94
C LEU A 664 7.02 -39.56 -4.86
N PHE A 665 7.16 -38.78 -5.94
CA PHE A 665 6.08 -38.59 -6.92
C PHE A 665 5.78 -39.86 -7.71
N HIS A 666 6.78 -40.71 -7.92
CA HIS A 666 6.58 -42.04 -8.50
C HIS A 666 5.82 -42.95 -7.53
N VAL A 667 6.27 -43.06 -6.28
CA VAL A 667 5.61 -43.88 -5.24
C VAL A 667 4.20 -43.40 -4.95
N GLY A 668 3.99 -42.08 -4.97
CA GLY A 668 2.72 -41.41 -4.74
C GLY A 668 1.70 -41.50 -5.88
N GLY A 669 2.09 -42.07 -7.03
CA GLY A 669 1.24 -42.17 -8.21
C GLY A 669 0.95 -40.84 -8.90
N ILE A 670 1.76 -39.81 -8.64
CA ILE A 670 1.65 -38.47 -9.24
C ILE A 670 2.28 -38.49 -10.63
N ALA A 671 3.51 -39.00 -10.73
CA ALA A 671 4.27 -39.05 -11.98
C ALA A 671 5.01 -40.38 -12.13
N SER A 672 4.65 -41.19 -13.13
CA SER A 672 5.29 -42.48 -13.37
C SER A 672 6.72 -42.33 -13.93
N TYR A 673 7.57 -43.35 -13.73
CA TYR A 673 8.91 -43.38 -14.33
C TYR A 673 8.87 -43.23 -15.86
N HIS A 674 7.92 -43.89 -16.52
CA HIS A 674 7.77 -43.79 -17.98
C HIS A 674 7.38 -42.38 -18.41
N THR A 675 6.50 -41.70 -17.68
CA THR A 675 6.11 -40.31 -17.95
C THR A 675 7.30 -39.37 -17.78
N GLN A 676 7.99 -39.46 -16.63
CA GLN A 676 9.17 -38.63 -16.34
C GLN A 676 10.30 -38.85 -17.36
N ARG A 677 10.51 -40.10 -17.80
CA ARG A 677 11.48 -40.43 -18.84
C ARG A 677 11.03 -39.98 -20.23
N LYS A 678 9.74 -40.07 -20.57
CA LYS A 678 9.23 -39.64 -21.89
C LYS A 678 9.47 -38.15 -22.11
N TYR A 679 9.18 -37.34 -21.09
CA TYR A 679 9.26 -35.87 -21.16
C TYR A 679 10.57 -35.28 -20.60
N TRP A 680 11.65 -36.07 -20.56
CA TRP A 680 12.90 -35.62 -19.95
C TRP A 680 13.53 -34.42 -20.66
N ARG A 681 13.33 -34.29 -21.97
CA ARG A 681 13.90 -33.19 -22.78
C ARG A 681 13.18 -31.89 -22.48
N GLU A 682 11.86 -31.95 -22.43
CA GLU A 682 10.95 -30.86 -22.13
C GLU A 682 11.22 -30.33 -20.73
N ILE A 683 11.42 -31.22 -19.76
CA ILE A 683 11.77 -30.83 -18.39
C ILE A 683 13.15 -30.18 -18.32
N VAL A 684 14.16 -30.71 -19.03
CA VAL A 684 15.48 -30.06 -19.09
C VAL A 684 15.37 -28.67 -19.72
N VAL A 685 14.63 -28.52 -20.83
CA VAL A 685 14.38 -27.21 -21.44
C VAL A 685 13.64 -26.28 -20.47
N ALA A 686 12.64 -26.79 -19.73
CA ALA A 686 11.92 -26.03 -18.72
C ALA A 686 12.84 -25.59 -17.56
N ILE A 687 13.77 -26.44 -17.12
CA ILE A 687 14.79 -26.09 -16.12
C ILE A 687 15.66 -24.94 -16.62
N PHE A 688 16.12 -24.98 -17.88
CA PHE A 688 16.89 -23.90 -18.48
C PHE A 688 16.06 -22.61 -18.63
N GLY A 689 14.79 -22.72 -19.04
CA GLY A 689 13.88 -21.58 -19.15
C GLY A 689 13.58 -20.93 -17.79
N LEU A 690 13.26 -21.74 -16.78
CA LEU A 690 13.04 -21.27 -15.41
C LEU A 690 14.32 -20.64 -14.84
N SER A 691 15.47 -21.26 -15.08
CA SER A 691 16.77 -20.74 -14.64
C SER A 691 17.07 -19.40 -15.30
N ALA A 692 16.74 -19.22 -16.58
CA ALA A 692 16.89 -17.94 -17.29
C ALA A 692 16.01 -16.84 -16.67
N PHE A 693 14.80 -17.18 -16.23
CA PHE A 693 13.89 -16.24 -15.57
C PHE A 693 14.37 -15.85 -14.16
N VAL A 694 14.85 -16.83 -13.38
CA VAL A 694 15.29 -16.61 -11.99
C VAL A 694 16.69 -15.96 -11.92
N SER A 695 17.53 -16.17 -12.93
CA SER A 695 18.93 -15.71 -12.95
C SER A 695 19.04 -14.25 -13.38
N PRO A 696 19.37 -13.31 -12.48
CA PRO A 696 19.24 -11.88 -12.77
C PRO A 696 20.34 -11.31 -13.67
N ARG A 697 21.39 -12.09 -14.03
CA ARG A 697 22.62 -11.57 -14.64
C ARG A 697 23.28 -12.54 -15.62
N GLY A 698 22.77 -12.55 -16.85
CA GLY A 698 23.46 -13.11 -18.01
C GLY A 698 23.52 -14.64 -18.09
N VAL A 699 23.94 -15.14 -19.25
CA VAL A 699 23.94 -16.57 -19.61
C VAL A 699 24.76 -17.43 -18.63
N PHE A 700 25.85 -16.89 -18.09
CA PHE A 700 26.70 -17.64 -17.16
C PHE A 700 25.98 -18.04 -15.87
N THR A 701 25.25 -17.11 -15.23
CA THR A 701 24.53 -17.43 -13.98
C THR A 701 23.36 -18.38 -14.24
N MET A 702 22.70 -18.23 -15.39
CA MET A 702 21.70 -19.18 -15.88
C MET A 702 22.28 -20.59 -16.02
N LEU A 703 23.41 -20.75 -16.71
CA LEU A 703 24.05 -22.06 -16.90
C LEU A 703 24.51 -22.67 -15.58
N LEU A 704 25.03 -21.85 -14.67
CA LEU A 704 25.48 -22.27 -13.35
C LEU A 704 24.34 -22.83 -12.49
N LEU A 705 23.11 -22.35 -12.68
CA LEU A 705 21.91 -22.91 -12.02
C LEU A 705 21.33 -24.11 -12.80
N ALA A 706 21.21 -23.98 -14.12
CA ALA A 706 20.49 -24.92 -14.97
C ALA A 706 21.22 -26.26 -15.13
N ILE A 707 22.55 -26.25 -15.29
CA ILE A 707 23.33 -27.47 -15.52
C ILE A 707 23.25 -28.40 -14.30
N PRO A 708 23.54 -27.96 -13.05
CA PRO A 708 23.40 -28.82 -11.89
C PRO A 708 21.98 -29.34 -11.69
N ALA A 709 20.95 -28.52 -11.93
CA ALA A 709 19.56 -28.93 -11.81
C ALA A 709 19.17 -29.99 -12.86
N ALA A 710 19.59 -29.81 -14.11
CA ALA A 710 19.38 -30.81 -15.16
C ALA A 710 20.12 -32.11 -14.86
N LEU A 711 21.36 -32.04 -14.38
CA LEU A 711 22.13 -33.22 -13.96
C LEU A 711 21.46 -33.94 -12.78
N ALA A 712 20.93 -33.21 -11.80
CA ALA A 712 20.19 -33.78 -10.68
C ALA A 712 18.92 -34.50 -11.17
N TYR A 713 18.20 -33.94 -12.13
CA TYR A 713 17.04 -34.59 -12.75
C TYR A 713 17.42 -35.88 -13.50
N LEU A 714 18.50 -35.84 -14.30
CA LEU A 714 19.01 -37.01 -15.01
C LEU A 714 19.51 -38.10 -14.04
N ALA A 715 20.17 -37.71 -12.96
CA ALA A 715 20.56 -38.62 -11.89
C ALA A 715 19.33 -39.23 -11.20
N GLY A 716 18.27 -38.44 -10.99
CA GLY A 716 16.98 -38.91 -10.48
C GLY A 716 16.32 -39.94 -11.40
N LEU A 717 16.37 -39.75 -12.73
CA LEU A 717 15.93 -40.77 -13.69
C LEU A 717 16.75 -42.06 -13.60
N GLY A 718 18.08 -41.94 -13.41
CA GLY A 718 18.96 -43.10 -13.19
C GLY A 718 18.61 -43.85 -11.90
N LEU A 719 18.36 -43.12 -10.81
CA LEU A 719 17.93 -43.69 -9.53
C LEU A 719 16.57 -44.40 -9.67
N LEU A 720 15.60 -43.77 -10.33
CA LEU A 720 14.30 -44.40 -10.61
C LEU A 720 14.43 -45.63 -11.50
N TRP A 721 15.34 -45.62 -12.48
CA TRP A 721 15.61 -46.80 -13.31
C TRP A 721 16.14 -47.97 -12.46
N LEU A 722 17.03 -47.70 -11.49
CA LEU A 722 17.52 -48.71 -10.55
C LEU A 722 16.40 -49.23 -9.63
N ILE A 723 15.60 -48.33 -9.04
CA ILE A 723 14.51 -48.68 -8.12
C ILE A 723 13.41 -49.50 -8.82
N THR A 724 13.06 -49.13 -10.06
CA THR A 724 11.97 -49.76 -10.82
C THR A 724 12.44 -50.91 -11.71
N LEU A 725 13.74 -51.25 -11.72
CA LEU A 725 14.37 -52.21 -12.63
C LEU A 725 14.00 -51.93 -14.10
N GLY A 726 14.15 -50.67 -14.51
CA GLY A 726 13.80 -50.21 -15.85
C GLY A 726 12.30 -50.15 -16.13
N GLY A 727 11.50 -49.84 -15.11
CA GLY A 727 10.03 -49.77 -15.21
C GLY A 727 9.31 -51.11 -15.09
N ARG A 728 10.02 -52.21 -14.82
CA ARG A 728 9.43 -53.57 -14.69
C ARG A 728 8.74 -53.82 -13.36
N ARG A 729 9.08 -53.05 -12.31
CA ARG A 729 8.39 -53.04 -11.01
C ARG A 729 7.64 -51.72 -10.84
N GLY A 730 6.30 -51.76 -10.85
CA GLY A 730 5.42 -50.62 -10.65
C GLY A 730 3.94 -51.01 -10.75
N ARG A 731 3.03 -50.20 -10.21
CA ARG A 731 1.57 -50.40 -10.33
C ARG A 731 1.15 -50.34 -11.83
N PRO A 732 0.23 -51.19 -12.31
CA PRO A 732 -0.28 -51.12 -13.67
C PRO A 732 -0.86 -49.74 -13.96
N GLN A 733 -0.60 -49.19 -15.16
CA GLN A 733 -1.30 -47.99 -15.62
C GLN A 733 -2.81 -48.30 -15.75
N PRO A 734 -3.71 -47.43 -15.28
CA PRO A 734 -5.05 -47.39 -15.85
C PRO A 734 -4.90 -47.07 -17.33
N GLN A 735 -5.49 -47.89 -18.20
CA GLN A 735 -5.56 -47.62 -19.63
C GLN A 735 -6.12 -46.22 -19.83
N GLU A 736 -5.47 -45.40 -20.66
CA GLU A 736 -6.08 -44.16 -21.14
C GLU A 736 -7.43 -44.52 -21.76
N PRO A 737 -8.53 -43.81 -21.45
CA PRO A 737 -9.76 -43.99 -22.21
C PRO A 737 -9.41 -43.68 -23.66
N THR A 738 -9.54 -44.70 -24.51
CA THR A 738 -9.54 -44.52 -25.96
C THR A 738 -10.68 -43.57 -26.25
N VAL A 739 -10.34 -42.34 -26.63
CA VAL A 739 -11.27 -41.44 -27.29
C VAL A 739 -11.54 -42.07 -28.65
N GLU A 740 -12.65 -42.81 -28.76
CA GLU A 740 -13.30 -43.08 -30.05
C GLU A 740 -14.12 -41.88 -30.46
#